data_AF-A0AAJ0I205-F1
#
_entry.id   AF-A0AAJ0I205-F1
#
_cell.length_a   1.000
_cell.length_b   1.000
_cell.length_c   1.000
_cell.angle_alpha   90.00
_cell.angle_beta   90.00
_cell.angle_gamma   90.00
#
_symmetry.space_group_name_H-M   'P 1'
#
loop_
_entity.id
_entity.type
_entity.pdbx_description
1 polymer ?
#
loop_
_entity_poly.entity_id
_entity_poly.type
_entity_poly.pdbx_seq_one_letter_code
_entity_poly.pdbx_strand_id
1 'polypeptide(L)'
;MDSHAGLDGVLQPQVLKLTLRTLPSPFISLVVIPILSILGWYIISWATNPLKKYPGPFLAGFTNWWRLYQTRTGRYHEIVYDLHKKYGPIVRIGPNTLDLDYPELIKTIYSTDGKWLKTEFYHNNSAIVNGKITYHIFSTTSPTEHAKMKRPVAKYYSTSYVQALEPHVDVVLNDFCKYVEERFINVPGGPKELDFGEWLGYHAWDLISSVTFSRRFGYMEHGSDFDGTIEKAEAALRYFQTVGQIPILDYFLDKNPIKRVGPPNLVHPARIAVQSFVARLQGKDENYDPKNPDYLQHFIDSKESHPDLVDDNQIISDVLVNLLAGADTTAIALRAVFYYMLKNRSVYNRVSEEIQAAGFDRSKPVPYSGARQLPYLEACVREALRIHPAAAMLLERYVPAGGITLPDGSFVPAGTAVGLNPWVVSRNKSIFGEDSDTFRPERWLQQPGEDDEAFHVRMQKWNAADLTFGNGSRICTGRNFAMFELYKVCATLLHRFEIELADPTKEWKVWGSWFTIQKDVIAKMKVRVLRHNDEVRLGCNCLVRSGDGNTNTHPRQTTGGSGGTVTTVSTLAQFTAAVSEKNTAPAIVVVDGVINGNAKVRIGSNKTIIGLPGAGFSGVGLHFRRQSNLILRNIVSSFVEADNGDGLTIEKSSNVWVDHCEFYSTLARDKDFYDGLVDISHGSEWVTISHDSNGSEDTGHLHVTYANNYWKDCGSRGPLIRFGTAHIYNSYYENEYSKQVGYAVEIDNDFGGASNTAPTGTMTASSPPYSYSLLGSSNVAATVPKEVGAILSF
;
A
#
# COMPACT_ATOMS: atom_id res chain seq x y z
N MET A 1 -1.22 70.58 60.05
CA MET A 1 0.13 71.16 59.86
C MET A 1 0.81 70.45 58.70
N ASP A 2 0.52 70.66 57.41
CA ASP A 2 -0.22 71.65 56.58
C ASP A 2 0.75 71.98 55.41
N SER A 3 0.37 72.14 54.14
CA SER A 3 -0.96 72.22 53.50
C SER A 3 -0.93 71.64 52.05
N HIS A 4 -2.09 71.59 51.39
CA HIS A 4 -2.27 71.09 50.00
C HIS A 4 -1.87 72.10 48.89
N ALA A 5 -1.99 71.63 47.63
CA ALA A 5 -1.81 72.29 46.32
C ALA A 5 -0.35 72.44 45.82
N GLY A 6 -0.06 72.44 44.51
CA GLY A 6 -0.95 72.37 43.33
C GLY A 6 -0.22 71.84 42.07
N LEU A 7 -0.90 71.86 40.91
CA LEU A 7 -0.45 71.25 39.64
C LEU A 7 0.34 72.21 38.71
N ASP A 8 0.83 71.61 37.61
CA ASP A 8 1.36 72.19 36.36
C ASP A 8 2.78 72.80 36.34
N GLY A 9 3.63 72.26 35.46
CA GLY A 9 5.06 72.62 35.35
C GLY A 9 5.83 71.82 34.28
N VAL A 10 5.53 72.10 33.00
CA VAL A 10 6.11 71.49 31.78
C VAL A 10 7.59 71.05 31.89
N LEU A 11 7.87 69.74 31.74
CA LEU A 11 9.21 69.20 31.49
C LEU A 11 9.45 68.93 30.00
N GLN A 12 10.62 69.33 29.51
CA GLN A 12 10.92 69.45 28.07
C GLN A 12 11.44 68.16 27.42
N PRO A 13 11.22 67.96 26.10
CA PRO A 13 11.77 66.84 25.34
C PRO A 13 13.27 67.02 25.00
N GLN A 14 14.14 66.89 26.00
CA GLN A 14 15.60 66.97 25.80
C GLN A 14 16.32 65.61 25.77
N VAL A 15 15.77 64.56 26.39
CA VAL A 15 16.45 63.25 26.52
C VAL A 15 16.66 62.53 25.16
N LEU A 16 15.78 62.75 24.18
CA LEU A 16 15.87 62.10 22.85
C LEU A 16 16.81 62.82 21.86
N LYS A 17 17.51 63.90 22.26
CA LYS A 17 18.44 64.64 21.38
C LYS A 17 19.92 64.31 21.58
N LEU A 18 20.28 63.41 22.50
CA LEU A 18 21.67 63.20 22.94
C LEU A 18 22.34 61.90 22.47
N THR A 19 21.71 61.08 21.62
CA THR A 19 22.27 59.82 21.09
C THR A 19 22.63 59.84 19.60
N LEU A 20 22.32 60.92 18.87
CA LEU A 20 22.63 61.08 17.43
C LEU A 20 23.77 62.07 17.13
N ARG A 21 24.38 62.70 18.16
CA ARG A 21 25.45 63.71 18.00
C ARG A 21 26.87 63.20 18.25
N THR A 22 27.05 61.93 18.60
CA THR A 22 28.34 61.34 19.01
C THR A 22 28.81 60.19 18.10
N LEU A 23 28.06 59.85 17.04
CA LEU A 23 28.59 59.04 15.96
C LEU A 23 29.48 59.93 15.07
N PRO A 24 30.75 59.58 14.81
CA PRO A 24 31.63 60.42 13.99
C PRO A 24 31.11 60.49 12.55
N SER A 25 31.21 61.66 11.92
CA SER A 25 30.71 61.92 10.56
C SER A 25 30.96 60.80 9.53
N PRO A 26 32.18 60.20 9.41
CA PRO A 26 32.40 59.10 8.48
C PRO A 26 31.55 57.86 8.76
N PHE A 27 31.18 57.55 10.02
CA PHE A 27 30.33 56.40 10.35
C PHE A 27 28.91 56.55 9.78
N ILE A 28 28.34 57.75 9.84
CA ILE A 28 27.02 58.03 9.25
C ILE A 28 27.08 57.86 7.73
N SER A 29 28.13 58.39 7.08
CA SER A 29 28.30 58.26 5.63
C SER A 29 28.65 56.84 5.15
N LEU A 30 29.42 56.07 5.92
CA LEU A 30 29.88 54.73 5.54
C LEU A 30 28.92 53.59 5.93
N VAL A 31 28.00 53.81 6.87
CA VAL A 31 27.09 52.78 7.37
C VAL A 31 25.62 53.15 7.16
N VAL A 32 25.20 54.35 7.59
CA VAL A 32 23.79 54.74 7.54
C VAL A 32 23.33 55.04 6.12
N ILE A 33 24.14 55.75 5.31
CA ILE A 33 23.78 56.04 3.91
C ILE A 33 23.66 54.77 3.05
N PRO A 34 24.58 53.78 3.10
CA PRO A 34 24.40 52.51 2.40
C PRO A 34 23.15 51.73 2.87
N ILE A 35 22.89 51.64 4.18
CA ILE A 35 21.70 50.95 4.70
C ILE A 35 20.42 51.62 4.21
N LEU A 36 20.32 52.95 4.30
CA LEU A 36 19.15 53.69 3.80
C LEU A 36 19.01 53.61 2.27
N SER A 37 20.12 53.60 1.52
CA SER A 37 20.12 53.39 0.07
C SER A 37 19.63 52.00 -0.32
N ILE A 38 20.05 50.95 0.41
CA ILE A 38 19.60 49.57 0.19
C ILE A 38 18.11 49.44 0.54
N LEU A 39 17.66 49.97 1.68
CA LEU A 39 16.26 49.98 2.07
C LEU A 39 15.40 50.77 1.07
N GLY A 40 15.85 51.95 0.64
CA GLY A 40 15.20 52.75 -0.39
C GLY A 40 15.11 52.01 -1.73
N TRP A 41 16.18 51.34 -2.15
CA TRP A 41 16.17 50.50 -3.35
C TRP A 41 15.16 49.35 -3.22
N TYR A 42 15.12 48.62 -2.10
CA TYR A 42 14.11 47.57 -1.88
C TYR A 42 12.67 48.11 -1.90
N ILE A 43 12.41 49.28 -1.28
CA ILE A 43 11.09 49.91 -1.26
C ILE A 43 10.68 50.35 -2.68
N ILE A 44 11.58 51.00 -3.43
CA ILE A 44 11.34 51.42 -4.81
C ILE A 44 11.12 50.20 -5.71
N SER A 45 12.01 49.21 -5.66
CA SER A 45 11.93 47.97 -6.45
C SER A 45 10.70 47.12 -6.13
N TRP A 46 10.14 47.22 -4.92
CA TRP A 46 8.83 46.64 -4.59
C TRP A 46 7.68 47.50 -5.14
N ALA A 47 7.73 48.82 -4.97
CA ALA A 47 6.67 49.74 -5.37
C ALA A 47 6.50 49.84 -6.90
N THR A 48 7.58 49.67 -7.66
CA THR A 48 7.56 49.60 -9.14
C THR A 48 7.36 48.20 -9.69
N ASN A 49 7.37 47.16 -8.84
CA ASN A 49 7.30 45.77 -9.30
C ASN A 49 5.97 45.46 -10.01
N PRO A 50 5.98 44.95 -11.26
CA PRO A 50 4.75 44.62 -11.99
C PRO A 50 3.96 43.46 -11.37
N LEU A 51 4.59 42.65 -10.51
CA LEU A 51 3.96 41.54 -9.78
C LEU A 51 3.30 41.98 -8.46
N LYS A 52 3.39 43.26 -8.05
CA LYS A 52 2.79 43.74 -6.78
C LYS A 52 1.26 43.61 -6.71
N LYS A 53 0.60 43.41 -7.86
CA LYS A 53 -0.83 43.10 -7.99
C LYS A 53 -1.19 41.67 -7.57
N TYR A 54 -0.23 40.74 -7.58
CA TYR A 54 -0.49 39.33 -7.27
C TYR A 54 -0.43 39.10 -5.76
N PRO A 55 -1.41 38.38 -5.18
CA PRO A 55 -1.50 38.17 -3.75
C PRO A 55 -0.41 37.22 -3.25
N GLY A 56 -0.08 37.32 -1.96
CA GLY A 56 0.93 36.47 -1.35
C GLY A 56 1.32 36.93 0.06
N PRO A 57 2.28 36.25 0.70
CA PRO A 57 2.88 36.70 1.96
C PRO A 57 3.62 38.03 1.78
N PHE A 58 3.42 39.00 2.69
CA PHE A 58 4.01 40.34 2.58
C PHE A 58 5.52 40.32 2.28
N LEU A 59 6.29 39.57 3.09
CA LEU A 59 7.76 39.47 2.94
C LEU A 59 8.19 38.82 1.62
N ALA A 60 7.39 37.91 1.05
CA ALA A 60 7.68 37.28 -0.24
C ALA A 60 7.73 38.31 -1.37
N GLY A 61 6.94 39.39 -1.28
CA GLY A 61 6.99 40.48 -2.23
C GLY A 61 8.31 41.28 -2.23
N PHE A 62 9.03 41.31 -1.10
CA PHE A 62 10.28 42.08 -0.92
C PHE A 62 11.54 41.23 -1.03
N THR A 63 11.53 39.97 -0.58
CA THR A 63 12.74 39.13 -0.56
C THR A 63 12.49 37.63 -0.66
N ASN A 64 13.41 36.93 -1.34
CA ASN A 64 13.45 35.46 -1.34
C ASN A 64 13.85 34.86 0.04
N TRP A 65 14.30 35.66 1.01
CA TRP A 65 14.52 35.17 2.38
C TRP A 65 13.24 34.59 3.00
N TRP A 66 12.06 35.04 2.59
CA TRP A 66 10.79 34.42 3.02
C TRP A 66 10.69 32.95 2.57
N ARG A 67 10.87 32.67 1.28
CA ARG A 67 10.79 31.30 0.73
C ARG A 67 11.95 30.41 1.19
N LEU A 68 13.15 30.97 1.36
CA LEU A 68 14.27 30.26 2.01
C LEU A 68 13.96 29.88 3.45
N TYR A 69 13.35 30.76 4.24
CA TYR A 69 12.93 30.40 5.59
C TYR A 69 11.88 29.27 5.57
N GLN A 70 10.90 29.31 4.66
CA GLN A 70 9.87 28.26 4.59
C GLN A 70 10.46 26.87 4.29
N THR A 71 11.49 26.74 3.45
CA THR A 71 12.12 25.42 3.20
C THR A 71 12.90 24.86 4.40
N ARG A 72 13.20 25.69 5.41
CA ARG A 72 13.81 25.26 6.67
C ARG A 72 12.79 24.81 7.72
N THR A 73 11.49 25.06 7.50
CA THR A 73 10.41 24.58 8.39
C THR A 73 10.09 23.10 8.22
N GLY A 74 10.45 22.49 7.08
CA GLY A 74 9.99 21.16 6.69
C GLY A 74 8.51 21.09 6.26
N ARG A 75 7.83 22.24 6.12
CA ARG A 75 6.40 22.34 5.80
C ARG A 75 6.10 23.21 4.56
N TYR A 76 7.10 23.49 3.72
CA TYR A 76 6.96 24.40 2.56
C TYR A 76 5.78 24.03 1.64
N HIS A 77 5.67 22.73 1.34
CA HIS A 77 4.66 22.15 0.48
C HIS A 77 3.23 22.39 0.98
N GLU A 78 2.98 22.17 2.27
CA GLU A 78 1.73 22.52 2.96
C GLU A 78 1.49 24.03 2.97
N ILE A 79 2.50 24.83 3.33
CA ILE A 79 2.40 26.29 3.44
C ILE A 79 2.01 26.92 2.10
N VAL A 80 2.58 26.47 0.98
CA VAL A 80 2.20 26.96 -0.35
C VAL A 80 0.79 26.49 -0.75
N TYR A 81 0.40 25.26 -0.38
CA TYR A 81 -0.97 24.78 -0.61
C TYR A 81 -2.02 25.58 0.18
N ASP A 82 -1.75 25.91 1.44
CA ASP A 82 -2.60 26.80 2.26
C ASP A 82 -2.66 28.23 1.70
N LEU A 83 -1.56 28.72 1.10
CA LEU A 83 -1.56 30.01 0.41
C LEU A 83 -2.43 29.99 -0.86
N HIS A 84 -2.46 28.89 -1.62
CA HIS A 84 -3.40 28.73 -2.74
C HIS A 84 -4.86 28.59 -2.25
N LYS A 85 -5.13 27.84 -1.17
CA LYS A 85 -6.45 27.81 -0.51
C LYS A 85 -6.92 29.20 -0.05
N LYS A 86 -5.99 30.09 0.33
CA LYS A 86 -6.29 31.46 0.79
C LYS A 86 -6.42 32.50 -0.35
N TYR A 87 -5.58 32.41 -1.38
CA TYR A 87 -5.42 33.47 -2.38
C TYR A 87 -5.82 33.07 -3.82
N GLY A 88 -6.17 31.80 -4.05
CA GLY A 88 -6.58 31.30 -5.36
C GLY A 88 -5.40 30.83 -6.23
N PRO A 89 -5.56 30.79 -7.57
CA PRO A 89 -4.65 30.09 -8.47
C PRO A 89 -3.31 30.81 -8.74
N ILE A 90 -3.05 31.97 -8.14
CA ILE A 90 -1.79 32.72 -8.30
C ILE A 90 -1.27 33.15 -6.93
N VAL A 91 -0.07 32.69 -6.54
CA VAL A 91 0.57 33.07 -5.28
C VAL A 91 1.97 33.62 -5.53
N ARG A 92 2.22 34.86 -5.13
CA ARG A 92 3.55 35.47 -5.18
C ARG A 92 4.43 34.97 -4.02
N ILE A 93 5.29 33.99 -4.31
CA ILE A 93 6.21 33.37 -3.35
C ILE A 93 7.61 34.01 -3.32
N GLY A 94 7.92 34.93 -4.24
CA GLY A 94 9.15 35.71 -4.25
C GLY A 94 9.02 37.03 -5.01
N PRO A 95 10.01 37.96 -4.95
CA PRO A 95 9.89 39.28 -5.56
C PRO A 95 9.72 39.23 -7.07
N ASN A 96 10.23 38.17 -7.69
CA ASN A 96 10.10 37.85 -9.11
C ASN A 96 9.65 36.39 -9.33
N THR A 97 8.86 35.82 -8.40
CA THR A 97 8.40 34.42 -8.48
C THR A 97 6.92 34.27 -8.16
N LEU A 98 6.17 33.60 -9.04
CA LEU A 98 4.79 33.16 -8.83
C LEU A 98 4.69 31.63 -8.83
N ASP A 99 3.96 31.06 -7.88
CA ASP A 99 3.43 29.69 -7.94
C ASP A 99 2.02 29.77 -8.55
N LEU A 100 1.69 28.85 -9.46
CA LEU A 100 0.44 28.86 -10.24
C LEU A 100 -0.29 27.52 -10.15
N ASP A 101 -1.62 27.59 -10.00
CA ASP A 101 -2.52 26.44 -10.04
C ASP A 101 -3.50 26.55 -11.23
N TYR A 102 -2.92 26.59 -12.43
CA TYR A 102 -3.63 26.57 -13.72
C TYR A 102 -3.15 25.36 -14.55
N PRO A 103 -3.69 24.15 -14.32
CA PRO A 103 -3.23 22.92 -14.96
C PRO A 103 -3.23 22.94 -16.50
N GLU A 104 -4.09 23.76 -17.12
CA GLU A 104 -4.08 24.03 -18.56
C GLU A 104 -2.74 24.60 -19.09
N LEU A 105 -1.99 25.32 -18.23
CA LEU A 105 -0.68 25.88 -18.59
C LEU A 105 0.46 24.87 -18.57
N ILE A 106 0.27 23.64 -18.07
CA ILE A 106 1.31 22.60 -17.97
C ILE A 106 1.97 22.33 -19.32
N LYS A 107 1.17 22.18 -20.39
CA LYS A 107 1.67 21.92 -21.75
C LYS A 107 2.40 23.14 -22.36
N THR A 108 2.10 24.35 -21.87
CA THR A 108 2.75 25.60 -22.30
C THR A 108 4.07 25.82 -21.56
N ILE A 109 4.07 25.79 -20.22
CA ILE A 109 5.23 26.08 -19.38
C ILE A 109 6.27 24.94 -19.43
N TYR A 110 5.82 23.69 -19.61
CA TYR A 110 6.69 22.52 -19.74
C TYR A 110 6.68 21.96 -21.16
N SER A 111 6.68 22.84 -22.16
CA SER A 111 6.69 22.45 -23.57
C SER A 111 7.98 21.71 -24.01
N THR A 112 7.99 21.32 -25.27
CA THR A 112 9.19 20.85 -26.00
C THR A 112 9.86 21.94 -26.83
N ASP A 113 9.38 23.20 -26.79
CA ASP A 113 9.84 24.27 -27.70
C ASP A 113 11.14 24.98 -27.27
N GLY A 114 11.64 24.65 -26.07
CA GLY A 114 12.90 25.17 -25.54
C GLY A 114 12.88 26.63 -25.06
N LYS A 115 11.77 27.36 -25.19
CA LYS A 115 11.70 28.77 -24.78
C LYS A 115 11.64 28.94 -23.26
N TRP A 116 11.01 28.00 -22.57
CA TRP A 116 10.84 27.98 -21.12
C TRP A 116 12.08 27.41 -20.43
N LEU A 117 13.04 28.29 -20.15
CA LEU A 117 14.29 27.94 -19.47
C LEU A 117 14.04 27.59 -17.99
N LYS A 118 14.74 26.57 -17.47
CA LYS A 118 14.84 26.36 -16.01
C LYS A 118 15.54 27.55 -15.36
N THR A 119 15.12 27.94 -14.16
CA THR A 119 15.78 29.00 -13.36
C THR A 119 17.05 28.49 -12.67
N GLU A 120 17.85 29.40 -12.14
CA GLU A 120 19.09 29.14 -11.39
C GLU A 120 18.85 28.33 -10.09
N PHE A 121 17.58 28.13 -9.67
CA PHE A 121 17.20 27.22 -8.59
C PHE A 121 17.86 25.84 -8.72
N TYR A 122 18.08 25.35 -9.95
CA TYR A 122 18.68 24.04 -10.19
C TYR A 122 20.22 24.03 -10.18
N HIS A 123 20.90 25.19 -10.16
CA HIS A 123 22.37 25.26 -10.35
C HIS A 123 23.19 24.75 -9.16
N ASN A 124 22.70 24.89 -7.93
CA ASN A 124 23.43 24.42 -6.74
C ASN A 124 23.41 22.89 -6.58
N ASN A 125 22.56 22.19 -7.33
CA ASN A 125 22.65 20.74 -7.53
C ASN A 125 23.72 20.42 -8.59
N SER A 126 24.95 20.84 -8.38
CA SER A 126 26.07 20.65 -9.34
C SER A 126 27.32 20.16 -8.63
N ALA A 127 28.27 19.59 -9.38
CA ALA A 127 29.56 19.19 -8.85
C ALA A 127 30.62 20.30 -9.05
N ILE A 128 31.73 20.20 -8.30
CA ILE A 128 32.99 20.87 -8.68
C ILE A 128 33.94 19.80 -9.18
N VAL A 129 34.35 19.88 -10.44
CA VAL A 129 35.32 18.96 -11.06
C VAL A 129 36.49 19.78 -11.57
N ASN A 130 37.72 19.44 -11.15
CA ASN A 130 38.96 20.13 -11.55
C ASN A 130 38.88 21.67 -11.40
N GLY A 131 38.28 22.14 -10.29
CA GLY A 131 38.13 23.56 -9.96
C GLY A 131 37.03 24.30 -10.73
N LYS A 132 36.23 23.62 -11.56
CA LYS A 132 35.14 24.20 -12.35
C LYS A 132 33.78 23.66 -11.87
N ILE A 133 32.74 24.48 -11.95
CA ILE A 133 31.36 24.03 -11.72
C ILE A 133 30.92 23.18 -12.92
N THR A 134 30.52 21.95 -12.66
CA THR A 134 30.06 20.99 -13.68
C THR A 134 28.59 20.68 -13.46
N TYR A 135 27.76 21.02 -14.46
CA TYR A 135 26.34 20.69 -14.51
C TYR A 135 26.13 19.33 -15.17
N HIS A 136 25.11 18.62 -14.73
CA HIS A 136 24.65 17.36 -15.31
C HIS A 136 23.19 17.49 -15.77
N ILE A 137 22.63 16.40 -16.30
CA ILE A 137 21.28 16.36 -16.90
C ILE A 137 20.18 16.96 -16.01
N PHE A 138 20.28 16.83 -14.68
CA PHE A 138 19.31 17.45 -13.75
C PHE A 138 19.49 18.98 -13.64
N SER A 139 20.71 19.45 -13.40
CA SER A 139 21.01 20.85 -13.03
C SER A 139 21.25 21.80 -14.20
N THR A 140 21.55 21.28 -15.40
CA THR A 140 21.73 22.12 -16.58
C THR A 140 20.43 22.85 -16.96
N THR A 141 20.47 24.19 -16.95
CA THR A 141 19.32 25.02 -17.29
C THR A 141 19.10 25.15 -18.80
N SER A 142 20.17 25.01 -19.60
CA SER A 142 20.13 25.00 -21.06
C SER A 142 19.35 23.80 -21.63
N PRO A 143 18.30 24.00 -22.44
CA PRO A 143 17.64 22.92 -23.17
C PRO A 143 18.57 22.19 -24.15
N THR A 144 19.49 22.91 -24.77
CA THR A 144 20.45 22.36 -25.75
C THR A 144 21.45 21.40 -25.08
N GLU A 145 22.03 21.81 -23.95
CA GLU A 145 22.97 20.95 -23.22
C GLU A 145 22.26 19.77 -22.55
N HIS A 146 21.02 19.97 -22.08
CA HIS A 146 20.17 18.86 -21.64
C HIS A 146 19.90 17.84 -22.75
N ALA A 147 19.60 18.29 -23.97
CA ALA A 147 19.36 17.39 -25.11
C ALA A 147 20.64 16.61 -25.50
N LYS A 148 21.81 17.25 -25.47
CA LYS A 148 23.12 16.59 -25.64
C LYS A 148 23.36 15.51 -24.58
N MET A 149 23.24 15.85 -23.29
CA MET A 149 23.44 14.93 -22.16
C MET A 149 22.43 13.77 -22.17
N LYS A 150 21.16 14.04 -22.50
CA LYS A 150 20.11 13.01 -22.52
C LYS A 150 20.25 12.03 -23.69
N ARG A 151 20.82 12.45 -24.83
CA ARG A 151 20.84 11.65 -26.08
C ARG A 151 21.52 10.28 -25.94
N PRO A 152 22.75 10.14 -25.40
CA PRO A 152 23.42 8.83 -25.30
C PRO A 152 22.68 7.84 -24.40
N VAL A 153 22.13 8.34 -23.28
CA VAL A 153 21.60 7.50 -22.19
C VAL A 153 20.10 7.19 -22.30
N ALA A 154 19.31 8.00 -23.03
CA ALA A 154 17.84 7.91 -23.00
C ALA A 154 17.26 6.53 -23.36
N LYS A 155 17.91 5.77 -24.25
CA LYS A 155 17.43 4.44 -24.69
C LYS A 155 17.38 3.43 -23.52
N TYR A 156 18.32 3.51 -22.57
CA TYR A 156 18.43 2.59 -21.43
C TYR A 156 17.36 2.81 -20.34
N TYR A 157 16.59 3.89 -20.44
CA TYR A 157 15.44 4.15 -19.57
C TYR A 157 14.09 3.93 -20.30
N SER A 158 14.11 3.35 -21.50
CA SER A 158 12.90 2.85 -22.17
C SER A 158 12.36 1.60 -21.47
N THR A 159 11.07 1.30 -21.65
CA THR A 159 10.38 0.21 -20.94
C THR A 159 11.06 -1.15 -21.13
N SER A 160 11.53 -1.47 -22.34
CA SER A 160 12.19 -2.75 -22.63
C SER A 160 13.56 -2.90 -21.96
N TYR A 161 14.38 -1.84 -21.96
CA TYR A 161 15.66 -1.84 -21.23
C TYR A 161 15.45 -1.90 -19.71
N VAL A 162 14.43 -1.21 -19.18
CA VAL A 162 14.07 -1.30 -17.75
C VAL A 162 13.59 -2.72 -17.39
N GLN A 163 12.78 -3.36 -18.24
CA GLN A 163 12.36 -4.75 -18.04
C GLN A 163 13.53 -5.74 -18.10
N ALA A 164 14.58 -5.47 -18.88
CA ALA A 164 15.78 -6.32 -18.91
C ALA A 164 16.57 -6.33 -17.58
N LEU A 165 16.36 -5.33 -16.70
CA LEU A 165 16.97 -5.28 -15.36
C LEU A 165 16.21 -6.14 -14.32
N GLU A 166 15.13 -6.82 -14.72
CA GLU A 166 14.27 -7.62 -13.84
C GLU A 166 15.03 -8.63 -12.95
N PRO A 167 16.06 -9.37 -13.42
CA PRO A 167 16.83 -10.31 -12.59
C PRO A 167 17.59 -9.64 -11.43
N HIS A 168 18.13 -8.44 -11.65
CA HIS A 168 18.80 -7.65 -10.59
C HIS A 168 17.81 -7.23 -9.51
N VAL A 169 16.57 -6.93 -9.91
CA VAL A 169 15.49 -6.55 -8.98
C VAL A 169 14.95 -7.76 -8.22
N ASP A 170 14.82 -8.92 -8.86
CA ASP A 170 14.45 -10.17 -8.18
C ASP A 170 15.47 -10.57 -7.11
N VAL A 171 16.76 -10.41 -7.42
CA VAL A 171 17.86 -10.66 -6.47
C VAL A 171 17.73 -9.78 -5.22
N VAL A 172 17.36 -8.50 -5.34
CA VAL A 172 17.21 -7.60 -4.18
C VAL A 172 15.89 -7.81 -3.42
N LEU A 173 14.79 -8.10 -4.13
CA LEU A 173 13.50 -8.43 -3.52
C LEU A 173 13.56 -9.70 -2.66
N ASN A 174 14.27 -10.73 -3.12
CA ASN A 174 14.48 -11.95 -2.34
C ASN A 174 15.25 -11.67 -1.03
N ASP A 175 16.29 -10.82 -1.06
CA ASP A 175 17.01 -10.40 0.14
C ASP A 175 16.11 -9.61 1.09
N PHE A 176 15.29 -8.68 0.61
CA PHE A 176 14.33 -7.95 1.45
C PHE A 176 13.40 -8.91 2.19
N CYS A 177 12.79 -9.85 1.46
CA CYS A 177 11.87 -10.83 2.03
C CYS A 177 12.57 -11.74 3.06
N LYS A 178 13.76 -12.24 2.72
CA LYS A 178 14.60 -13.05 3.61
C LYS A 178 14.95 -12.30 4.90
N TYR A 179 15.51 -11.09 4.80
CA TYR A 179 15.95 -10.36 5.98
C TYR A 179 14.78 -9.90 6.86
N VAL A 180 13.61 -9.60 6.27
CA VAL A 180 12.39 -9.33 7.06
C VAL A 180 11.96 -10.57 7.84
N GLU A 181 11.96 -11.74 7.20
CA GLU A 181 11.65 -13.02 7.85
C GLU A 181 12.66 -13.35 8.97
N GLU A 182 13.96 -13.28 8.69
CA GLU A 182 15.04 -13.60 9.63
C GLU A 182 15.12 -12.64 10.84
N ARG A 183 14.81 -11.35 10.67
CA ARG A 183 15.08 -10.31 11.68
C ARG A 183 13.86 -9.82 12.45
N PHE A 184 12.65 -9.97 11.90
CA PHE A 184 11.43 -9.45 12.53
C PHE A 184 10.33 -10.49 12.69
N ILE A 185 10.23 -11.51 11.82
CA ILE A 185 9.12 -12.49 11.90
C ILE A 185 9.56 -13.74 12.68
N ASN A 186 10.60 -14.42 12.23
CA ASN A 186 11.01 -15.75 12.71
C ASN A 186 12.01 -15.68 13.88
N VAL A 187 11.82 -14.71 14.78
CA VAL A 187 12.78 -14.41 15.86
C VAL A 187 12.38 -14.99 17.23
N PRO A 188 13.35 -15.33 18.09
CA PRO A 188 13.08 -15.70 19.48
C PRO A 188 12.30 -14.58 20.20
N GLY A 189 11.20 -14.98 20.84
CA GLY A 189 10.22 -14.08 21.46
C GLY A 189 8.98 -13.78 20.59
N GLY A 190 8.95 -14.24 19.33
CA GLY A 190 7.85 -13.99 18.39
C GLY A 190 8.02 -12.68 17.60
N PRO A 191 7.11 -12.39 16.65
CA PRO A 191 7.28 -11.29 15.71
C PRO A 191 7.43 -9.91 16.36
N LYS A 192 8.31 -9.09 15.78
CA LYS A 192 8.70 -7.76 16.26
C LYS A 192 8.27 -6.67 15.29
N GLU A 193 8.20 -5.45 15.81
CA GLU A 193 8.01 -4.24 15.01
C GLU A 193 9.29 -3.89 14.23
N LEU A 194 9.12 -3.32 13.03
CA LEU A 194 10.20 -2.73 12.23
C LEU A 194 9.81 -1.32 11.77
N ASP A 195 10.77 -0.39 11.64
CA ASP A 195 10.55 0.80 10.82
C ASP A 195 10.62 0.38 9.35
N PHE A 196 9.45 0.05 8.82
CA PHE A 196 9.26 -0.36 7.44
C PHE A 196 9.59 0.79 6.47
N GLY A 197 9.50 2.04 6.93
CA GLY A 197 9.95 3.22 6.20
C GLY A 197 11.46 3.27 6.03
N GLU A 198 12.25 2.95 7.05
CA GLU A 198 13.70 2.80 6.90
C GLU A 198 14.05 1.61 6.00
N TRP A 199 13.40 0.46 6.18
CA TRP A 199 13.65 -0.73 5.35
C TRP A 199 13.33 -0.53 3.86
N LEU A 200 12.25 0.17 3.51
CA LEU A 200 11.97 0.60 2.13
C LEU A 200 13.01 1.60 1.59
N GLY A 201 13.72 2.31 2.47
CA GLY A 201 14.89 3.13 2.11
C GLY A 201 16.13 2.30 1.83
N TYR A 202 16.46 1.36 2.73
CA TYR A 202 17.56 0.42 2.53
C TYR A 202 17.36 -0.41 1.26
N HIS A 203 16.12 -0.81 0.95
CA HIS A 203 15.74 -1.43 -0.32
C HIS A 203 16.12 -0.56 -1.53
N ALA A 204 15.59 0.66 -1.63
CA ALA A 204 15.80 1.50 -2.81
C ALA A 204 17.29 1.83 -3.05
N TRP A 205 18.06 2.00 -1.98
CA TRP A 205 19.51 2.20 -2.05
C TRP A 205 20.28 0.94 -2.50
N ASP A 206 19.95 -0.24 -1.97
CA ASP A 206 20.56 -1.51 -2.42
C ASP A 206 20.07 -1.92 -3.82
N LEU A 207 18.85 -1.54 -4.21
CA LEU A 207 18.29 -1.80 -5.53
C LEU A 207 18.97 -0.95 -6.60
N ILE A 208 19.05 0.38 -6.41
CA ILE A 208 19.66 1.24 -7.42
C ILE A 208 21.14 0.91 -7.61
N SER A 209 21.84 0.48 -6.55
CA SER A 209 23.21 -0.03 -6.68
C SER A 209 23.26 -1.36 -7.43
N SER A 210 22.32 -2.29 -7.15
CA SER A 210 22.28 -3.59 -7.83
C SER A 210 22.02 -3.43 -9.33
N VAL A 211 21.07 -2.60 -9.76
CA VAL A 211 20.83 -2.35 -11.19
C VAL A 211 21.88 -1.45 -11.85
N THR A 212 22.77 -0.82 -11.06
CA THR A 212 23.87 0.01 -11.60
C THR A 212 25.19 -0.75 -11.69
N PHE A 213 25.49 -1.66 -10.75
CA PHE A 213 26.80 -2.31 -10.59
C PHE A 213 26.73 -3.84 -10.46
N SER A 214 25.57 -4.44 -10.67
CA SER A 214 25.29 -5.86 -10.36
C SER A 214 25.54 -6.21 -8.88
N ARG A 215 25.52 -5.21 -7.97
CA ARG A 215 25.97 -5.33 -6.58
C ARG A 215 25.18 -4.44 -5.61
N ARG A 216 24.75 -4.98 -4.46
CA ARG A 216 24.16 -4.24 -3.33
C ARG A 216 25.21 -3.40 -2.59
N PHE A 217 24.81 -2.29 -1.96
CA PHE A 217 25.67 -1.54 -1.03
C PHE A 217 25.76 -2.21 0.35
N GLY A 218 24.72 -2.95 0.76
CA GLY A 218 24.65 -3.76 1.97
C GLY A 218 23.80 -3.15 3.09
N TYR A 219 22.93 -2.17 2.82
CA TYR A 219 22.15 -1.51 3.86
C TYR A 219 21.12 -2.45 4.51
N MET A 220 20.47 -3.32 3.73
CA MET A 220 19.57 -4.36 4.26
C MET A 220 20.33 -5.46 5.01
N GLU A 221 21.53 -5.82 4.54
CA GLU A 221 22.41 -6.80 5.19
C GLU A 221 22.87 -6.30 6.58
N HIS A 222 23.20 -5.02 6.70
CA HIS A 222 23.53 -4.41 8.00
C HIS A 222 22.25 -4.06 8.79
N GLY A 223 21.11 -3.88 8.12
CA GLY A 223 19.87 -3.37 8.71
C GLY A 223 19.96 -1.92 9.17
N SER A 224 20.86 -1.13 8.57
CA SER A 224 21.20 0.24 9.00
C SER A 224 21.97 1.00 7.92
N ASP A 225 21.94 2.35 7.96
CA ASP A 225 22.84 3.25 7.23
C ASP A 225 24.26 3.20 7.84
N PHE A 226 24.93 2.05 7.74
CA PHE A 226 26.12 1.67 8.50
C PHE A 226 27.35 2.58 8.29
N ASP A 227 27.37 3.37 7.22
CA ASP A 227 28.42 4.36 6.96
C ASP A 227 27.89 5.81 6.91
N GLY A 228 26.59 6.02 7.13
CA GLY A 228 25.90 7.31 7.14
C GLY A 228 25.72 7.92 5.74
N THR A 229 25.67 7.16 4.67
CA THR A 229 25.54 7.68 3.29
C THR A 229 24.14 8.21 3.02
N ILE A 230 23.10 7.54 3.54
CA ILE A 230 21.70 7.95 3.36
C ILE A 230 21.45 9.26 4.11
N GLU A 231 21.93 9.41 5.35
CA GLU A 231 21.81 10.67 6.09
C GLU A 231 22.52 11.84 5.38
N LYS A 232 23.69 11.57 4.77
CA LYS A 232 24.44 12.56 3.97
C LYS A 232 23.71 12.91 2.67
N ALA A 233 23.03 11.96 2.03
CA ALA A 233 22.23 12.20 0.84
C ALA A 233 21.02 13.09 1.17
N GLU A 234 20.27 12.77 2.23
CA GLU A 234 19.22 13.66 2.74
C GLU A 234 19.78 15.06 3.04
N ALA A 235 20.94 15.17 3.71
CA ALA A 235 21.56 16.46 4.03
C ALA A 235 21.95 17.26 2.77
N ALA A 236 22.37 16.60 1.69
CA ALA A 236 22.60 17.23 0.40
C ALA A 236 21.30 17.74 -0.25
N LEU A 237 20.21 16.97 -0.16
CA LEU A 237 18.88 17.41 -0.62
C LEU A 237 18.35 18.60 0.22
N ARG A 238 18.56 18.58 1.55
CA ARG A 238 18.24 19.68 2.47
C ARG A 238 19.00 20.97 2.13
N TYR A 239 20.28 20.87 1.77
CA TYR A 239 21.07 21.99 1.27
C TYR A 239 20.54 22.49 -0.08
N PHE A 240 20.35 21.59 -1.04
CA PHE A 240 19.88 21.89 -2.39
C PHE A 240 18.60 22.74 -2.37
N GLN A 241 17.53 22.24 -1.75
CA GLN A 241 16.23 22.93 -1.74
C GLN A 241 16.29 24.29 -1.01
N THR A 242 17.14 24.43 0.00
CA THR A 242 17.23 25.64 0.82
C THR A 242 18.04 26.73 0.12
N VAL A 243 19.25 26.41 -0.32
CA VAL A 243 20.15 27.36 -1.01
C VAL A 243 19.62 27.70 -2.41
N GLY A 244 18.92 26.78 -3.07
CA GLY A 244 18.28 27.03 -4.37
C GLY A 244 17.22 28.14 -4.33
N GLN A 245 16.67 28.48 -3.16
CA GLN A 245 15.74 29.62 -3.02
C GLN A 245 16.45 30.98 -3.27
N ILE A 246 17.77 31.03 -3.09
CA ILE A 246 18.62 32.21 -3.32
C ILE A 246 19.96 31.72 -3.92
N PRO A 247 20.02 31.34 -5.22
CA PRO A 247 21.15 30.60 -5.78
C PRO A 247 22.52 31.28 -5.65
N ILE A 248 22.55 32.62 -5.60
CA ILE A 248 23.81 33.37 -5.40
C ILE A 248 24.51 33.02 -4.08
N LEU A 249 23.80 32.51 -3.06
CA LEU A 249 24.39 32.03 -1.82
C LEU A 249 25.35 30.85 -2.02
N ASP A 250 25.14 30.04 -3.06
CA ASP A 250 25.95 28.84 -3.32
C ASP A 250 27.42 29.18 -3.61
N TYR A 251 27.68 30.32 -4.28
CA TYR A 251 29.02 30.86 -4.53
C TYR A 251 29.75 31.29 -3.25
N PHE A 252 29.02 31.63 -2.19
CA PHE A 252 29.60 31.93 -0.87
C PHE A 252 29.70 30.70 0.04
N LEU A 253 29.05 29.59 -0.34
CA LEU A 253 28.90 28.36 0.44
C LEU A 253 29.61 27.18 -0.22
N ASP A 254 28.92 26.31 -0.96
CA ASP A 254 29.53 25.11 -1.56
C ASP A 254 30.57 25.42 -2.65
N LYS A 255 30.33 26.44 -3.48
CA LYS A 255 31.21 26.82 -4.60
C LYS A 255 32.24 27.89 -4.21
N ASN A 256 32.41 28.15 -2.92
CA ASN A 256 33.37 29.12 -2.40
C ASN A 256 34.82 28.64 -2.62
N PRO A 257 35.64 29.34 -3.43
CA PRO A 257 36.98 28.87 -3.79
C PRO A 257 38.02 29.04 -2.67
N ILE A 258 37.69 29.77 -1.60
CA ILE A 258 38.59 29.98 -0.45
C ILE A 258 38.30 28.94 0.64
N LYS A 259 37.01 28.73 0.95
CA LYS A 259 36.56 27.75 1.95
C LYS A 259 35.16 27.26 1.62
N ARG A 260 35.06 26.03 1.12
CA ARG A 260 33.80 25.30 0.93
C ARG A 260 33.04 25.18 2.26
N VAL A 261 31.80 25.67 2.27
CA VAL A 261 30.81 25.50 3.35
C VAL A 261 29.52 24.95 2.75
N GLY A 262 29.61 23.73 2.22
CA GLY A 262 28.54 23.04 1.50
C GLY A 262 28.04 21.76 2.19
N PRO A 263 27.22 20.94 1.50
CA PRO A 263 26.72 19.67 2.02
C PRO A 263 27.84 18.63 2.22
N PRO A 264 27.61 17.55 2.98
CA PRO A 264 28.57 16.47 3.12
C PRO A 264 28.87 15.79 1.77
N ASN A 265 30.10 15.29 1.61
CA ASN A 265 30.50 14.60 0.38
C ASN A 265 30.01 13.15 0.39
N LEU A 266 29.42 12.72 -0.72
CA LEU A 266 28.92 11.35 -0.93
C LEU A 266 30.06 10.43 -1.40
N VAL A 267 31.09 10.31 -0.56
CA VAL A 267 32.37 9.66 -0.89
C VAL A 267 32.20 8.17 -1.17
N HIS A 268 31.30 7.47 -0.48
CA HIS A 268 31.12 6.02 -0.68
C HIS A 268 30.51 5.69 -2.05
N PRO A 269 29.36 6.25 -2.47
CA PRO A 269 28.86 6.05 -3.84
C PRO A 269 29.87 6.46 -4.92
N ALA A 270 30.57 7.59 -4.76
CA ALA A 270 31.59 8.03 -5.71
C ALA A 270 32.79 7.09 -5.79
N ARG A 271 33.25 6.55 -4.65
CA ARG A 271 34.31 5.54 -4.59
C ARG A 271 33.89 4.25 -5.31
N ILE A 272 32.68 3.75 -5.08
CA ILE A 272 32.20 2.53 -5.75
C ILE A 272 32.00 2.78 -7.25
N ALA A 273 31.43 3.92 -7.66
CA ALA A 273 31.30 4.28 -9.08
C ALA A 273 32.65 4.20 -9.82
N VAL A 274 33.71 4.79 -9.25
CA VAL A 274 35.06 4.72 -9.82
C VAL A 274 35.65 3.31 -9.74
N GLN A 275 35.48 2.60 -8.62
CA GLN A 275 36.02 1.24 -8.46
C GLN A 275 35.38 0.24 -9.43
N SER A 276 34.06 0.19 -9.53
CA SER A 276 33.34 -0.70 -10.45
C SER A 276 33.63 -0.35 -11.91
N PHE A 277 33.67 0.93 -12.27
CA PHE A 277 34.05 1.37 -13.62
C PHE A 277 35.47 0.91 -14.01
N VAL A 278 36.46 1.13 -13.14
CA VAL A 278 37.84 0.68 -13.36
C VAL A 278 37.96 -0.85 -13.38
N ALA A 279 37.20 -1.56 -12.53
CA ALA A 279 37.16 -3.03 -12.55
C ALA A 279 36.56 -3.57 -13.86
N ARG A 280 35.46 -2.98 -14.34
CA ARG A 280 34.80 -3.34 -15.61
C ARG A 280 35.75 -3.16 -16.79
N LEU A 281 36.40 -1.99 -16.90
CA LEU A 281 37.39 -1.73 -17.95
C LEU A 281 38.64 -2.61 -17.89
N GLN A 282 38.98 -3.17 -16.72
CA GLN A 282 40.09 -4.11 -16.57
C GLN A 282 39.69 -5.59 -16.72
N GLY A 283 38.41 -5.91 -16.95
CA GLY A 283 37.91 -7.29 -16.96
C GLY A 283 37.98 -7.99 -15.60
N LYS A 284 37.86 -7.23 -14.50
CA LYS A 284 38.00 -7.68 -13.10
C LYS A 284 36.75 -7.40 -12.25
N ASP A 285 35.63 -7.06 -12.86
CA ASP A 285 34.37 -6.88 -12.14
C ASP A 285 33.67 -8.24 -11.98
N GLU A 286 33.93 -8.90 -10.85
CA GLU A 286 33.39 -10.22 -10.50
C GLU A 286 31.86 -10.26 -10.36
N ASN A 287 31.20 -9.09 -10.28
CA ASN A 287 29.75 -8.97 -10.15
C ASN A 287 29.03 -8.99 -11.52
N TYR A 288 29.75 -8.71 -12.61
CA TYR A 288 29.16 -8.46 -13.93
C TYR A 288 28.83 -9.74 -14.70
N ASP A 289 27.54 -9.94 -15.02
CA ASP A 289 27.09 -10.95 -15.98
C ASP A 289 26.77 -10.30 -17.34
N PRO A 290 27.53 -10.58 -18.41
CA PRO A 290 27.23 -10.10 -19.77
C PRO A 290 25.85 -10.52 -20.33
N LYS A 291 25.16 -11.49 -19.73
CA LYS A 291 23.79 -11.85 -20.10
C LYS A 291 22.73 -10.93 -19.48
N ASN A 292 23.07 -10.28 -18.38
CA ASN A 292 22.20 -9.44 -17.56
C ASN A 292 22.87 -8.07 -17.31
N PRO A 293 23.12 -7.27 -18.37
CA PRO A 293 23.88 -6.03 -18.25
C PRO A 293 23.20 -5.00 -17.33
N ASP A 294 24.02 -4.25 -16.61
CA ASP A 294 23.62 -3.19 -15.68
C ASP A 294 23.77 -1.79 -16.28
N TYR A 295 23.30 -0.75 -15.56
CA TYR A 295 23.45 0.62 -16.03
C TYR A 295 24.93 1.04 -16.22
N LEU A 296 25.89 0.52 -15.45
CA LEU A 296 27.31 0.79 -15.69
C LEU A 296 27.76 0.29 -17.07
N GLN A 297 27.35 -0.92 -17.47
CA GLN A 297 27.63 -1.42 -18.82
C GLN A 297 27.00 -0.50 -19.86
N HIS A 298 25.72 -0.15 -19.67
CA HIS A 298 25.00 0.72 -20.59
C HIS A 298 25.61 2.12 -20.75
N PHE A 299 26.21 2.70 -19.70
CA PHE A 299 26.94 3.96 -19.82
C PHE A 299 28.28 3.78 -20.55
N ILE A 300 28.97 2.65 -20.42
CA ILE A 300 30.15 2.30 -21.23
C ILE A 300 29.76 2.14 -22.71
N ASP A 301 28.72 1.37 -23.03
CA ASP A 301 28.14 1.22 -24.38
C ASP A 301 27.72 2.59 -24.98
N SER A 302 27.38 3.56 -24.13
CA SER A 302 27.03 4.92 -24.56
C SER A 302 28.24 5.71 -25.07
N LYS A 303 29.45 5.43 -24.58
CA LYS A 303 30.72 5.98 -25.08
C LYS A 303 31.12 5.39 -26.43
N GLU A 304 30.90 4.11 -26.66
CA GLU A 304 31.13 3.49 -27.98
C GLU A 304 30.20 4.06 -29.05
N SER A 305 28.93 4.30 -28.68
CA SER A 305 27.92 4.85 -29.60
C SER A 305 27.89 6.37 -29.73
N HIS A 306 28.52 7.12 -28.80
CA HIS A 306 28.57 8.58 -28.79
C HIS A 306 29.93 9.14 -28.30
N PRO A 307 31.07 8.77 -28.92
CA PRO A 307 32.40 9.11 -28.42
C PRO A 307 32.68 10.62 -28.34
N ASP A 308 32.02 11.44 -29.18
CA ASP A 308 32.13 12.91 -29.16
C ASP A 308 31.39 13.57 -27.99
N LEU A 309 30.56 12.83 -27.22
CA LEU A 309 29.74 13.36 -26.13
C LEU A 309 29.98 12.70 -24.76
N VAL A 310 30.52 11.48 -24.73
CA VAL A 310 30.67 10.70 -23.50
C VAL A 310 32.13 10.33 -23.30
N ASP A 311 32.78 11.00 -22.35
CA ASP A 311 34.08 10.61 -21.82
C ASP A 311 33.93 9.85 -20.48
N ASP A 312 35.04 9.47 -19.87
CA ASP A 312 35.05 8.72 -18.61
C ASP A 312 34.48 9.55 -17.43
N ASN A 313 34.61 10.88 -17.49
CA ASN A 313 34.01 11.78 -16.51
C ASN A 313 32.48 11.82 -16.65
N GLN A 314 31.96 11.82 -17.89
CA GLN A 314 30.53 11.76 -18.18
C GLN A 314 29.91 10.43 -17.73
N ILE A 315 30.60 9.29 -17.92
CA ILE A 315 30.15 7.99 -17.39
C ILE A 315 30.01 8.04 -15.86
N ILE A 316 31.05 8.50 -15.14
CA ILE A 316 31.00 8.61 -13.67
C ILE A 316 29.92 9.61 -13.21
N SER A 317 29.70 10.69 -13.97
CA SER A 317 28.62 11.66 -13.73
C SER A 317 27.23 11.01 -13.86
N ASP A 318 26.97 10.29 -14.94
CA ASP A 318 25.67 9.64 -15.17
C ASP A 318 25.40 8.48 -14.20
N VAL A 319 26.43 7.71 -13.83
CA VAL A 319 26.37 6.71 -12.73
C VAL A 319 25.96 7.39 -11.41
N LEU A 320 26.61 8.48 -11.02
CA LEU A 320 26.30 9.19 -9.78
C LEU A 320 24.90 9.80 -9.80
N VAL A 321 24.46 10.35 -10.94
CA VAL A 321 23.10 10.86 -11.09
C VAL A 321 22.07 9.73 -11.02
N ASN A 322 22.34 8.55 -11.60
CA ASN A 322 21.42 7.41 -11.53
C ASN A 322 21.19 6.95 -10.08
N LEU A 323 22.27 6.74 -9.32
CA LEU A 323 22.22 6.32 -7.93
C LEU A 323 21.43 7.32 -7.06
N LEU A 324 21.80 8.60 -7.10
CA LEU A 324 21.25 9.62 -6.21
C LEU A 324 19.83 10.05 -6.59
N ALA A 325 19.44 9.94 -7.85
CA ALA A 325 18.05 10.17 -8.26
C ALA A 325 17.17 8.93 -7.99
N GLY A 326 17.68 7.72 -8.21
CA GLY A 326 16.91 6.48 -8.11
C GLY A 326 16.58 6.04 -6.68
N ALA A 327 17.49 6.24 -5.73
CA ALA A 327 17.30 5.78 -4.35
C ALA A 327 16.23 6.58 -3.58
N ASP A 328 16.56 7.82 -3.17
CA ASP A 328 15.72 8.58 -2.23
C ASP A 328 14.32 8.89 -2.78
N THR A 329 14.19 9.09 -4.10
CA THR A 329 12.89 9.41 -4.71
C THR A 329 11.95 8.21 -4.77
N THR A 330 12.45 7.01 -5.07
CA THR A 330 11.62 5.80 -5.06
C THR A 330 11.38 5.32 -3.63
N ALA A 331 12.31 5.53 -2.68
CA ALA A 331 12.06 5.32 -1.26
C ALA A 331 10.89 6.19 -0.74
N ILE A 332 10.82 7.47 -1.12
CA ILE A 332 9.69 8.36 -0.79
C ILE A 332 8.38 7.83 -1.39
N ALA A 333 8.41 7.39 -2.65
CA ALA A 333 7.24 6.84 -3.33
C ALA A 333 6.76 5.52 -2.70
N LEU A 334 7.64 4.56 -2.43
CA LEU A 334 7.33 3.29 -1.77
C LEU A 334 6.69 3.53 -0.39
N ARG A 335 7.30 4.40 0.43
CA ARG A 335 6.74 4.81 1.73
C ARG A 335 5.33 5.35 1.58
N ALA A 336 5.07 6.22 0.60
CA ALA A 336 3.74 6.77 0.37
C ALA A 336 2.73 5.68 -0.04
N VAL A 337 3.07 4.83 -1.01
CA VAL A 337 2.19 3.75 -1.47
C VAL A 337 1.79 2.84 -0.30
N PHE A 338 2.77 2.33 0.46
CA PHE A 338 2.47 1.49 1.62
C PHE A 338 1.72 2.25 2.72
N TYR A 339 2.11 3.47 3.06
CA TYR A 339 1.44 4.24 4.13
C TYR A 339 -0.04 4.45 3.84
N TYR A 340 -0.40 4.94 2.65
CA TYR A 340 -1.80 5.21 2.32
C TYR A 340 -2.63 3.92 2.17
N MET A 341 -2.06 2.82 1.65
CA MET A 341 -2.76 1.52 1.67
C MET A 341 -2.99 1.06 3.11
N LEU A 342 -1.97 1.07 3.97
CA LEU A 342 -2.04 0.55 5.34
C LEU A 342 -2.95 1.39 6.26
N LYS A 343 -3.01 2.72 6.08
CA LYS A 343 -3.96 3.60 6.80
C LYS A 343 -5.42 3.39 6.37
N ASN A 344 -5.67 2.81 5.18
CA ASN A 344 -7.00 2.59 4.62
C ASN A 344 -7.28 1.10 4.44
N ARG A 345 -7.70 0.41 5.52
CA ARG A 345 -7.72 -1.07 5.53
C ARG A 345 -8.62 -1.71 4.45
N SER A 346 -9.68 -1.03 4.00
CA SER A 346 -10.48 -1.45 2.84
C SER A 346 -9.66 -1.51 1.55
N VAL A 347 -8.82 -0.51 1.29
CA VAL A 347 -7.87 -0.48 0.18
C VAL A 347 -6.86 -1.62 0.32
N TYR A 348 -6.21 -1.74 1.49
CA TYR A 348 -5.22 -2.78 1.75
C TYR A 348 -5.76 -4.20 1.52
N ASN A 349 -6.99 -4.48 1.99
CA ASN A 349 -7.66 -5.76 1.77
C ASN A 349 -7.89 -5.99 0.26
N ARG A 350 -8.54 -5.04 -0.42
CA ARG A 350 -8.89 -5.16 -1.85
C ARG A 350 -7.66 -5.33 -2.76
N VAL A 351 -6.57 -4.61 -2.50
CA VAL A 351 -5.32 -4.77 -3.27
C VAL A 351 -4.60 -6.09 -2.91
N SER A 352 -4.67 -6.54 -1.65
CA SER A 352 -4.15 -7.86 -1.27
C SER A 352 -4.91 -8.99 -1.97
N GLU A 353 -6.25 -8.88 -2.05
CA GLU A 353 -7.16 -9.83 -2.70
C GLU A 353 -6.86 -9.91 -4.22
N GLU A 354 -6.74 -8.76 -4.90
CA GLU A 354 -6.33 -8.70 -6.32
C GLU A 354 -4.97 -9.37 -6.57
N ILE A 355 -4.01 -9.19 -5.64
CA ILE A 355 -2.67 -9.77 -5.74
C ILE A 355 -2.65 -11.29 -5.43
N GLN A 356 -3.57 -11.81 -4.60
CA GLN A 356 -3.69 -13.28 -4.41
C GLN A 356 -4.32 -13.94 -5.64
N ALA A 357 -5.48 -13.43 -6.06
CA ALA A 357 -6.29 -14.02 -7.14
C ALA A 357 -5.59 -14.03 -8.52
N ALA A 358 -4.47 -13.33 -8.66
CA ALA A 358 -3.60 -13.38 -9.83
C ALA A 358 -2.68 -14.63 -9.89
N GLY A 359 -2.66 -15.48 -8.85
CA GLY A 359 -2.08 -16.82 -8.90
C GLY A 359 -0.56 -16.88 -9.09
N PHE A 360 0.19 -15.90 -8.57
CA PHE A 360 1.63 -15.82 -8.77
C PHE A 360 2.42 -16.91 -8.00
N ASP A 361 3.57 -17.31 -8.56
CA ASP A 361 4.48 -18.25 -7.92
C ASP A 361 5.11 -17.67 -6.65
N ARG A 362 4.61 -18.11 -5.49
CA ARG A 362 5.08 -17.70 -4.15
C ARG A 362 6.54 -18.07 -3.84
N SER A 363 7.19 -18.93 -4.64
CA SER A 363 8.64 -19.20 -4.50
C SER A 363 9.53 -18.09 -5.08
N LYS A 364 8.95 -17.11 -5.78
CA LYS A 364 9.65 -16.03 -6.48
C LYS A 364 9.02 -14.66 -6.17
N PRO A 365 9.72 -13.54 -6.43
CA PRO A 365 9.08 -12.23 -6.50
C PRO A 365 8.06 -12.18 -7.64
N VAL A 366 7.07 -11.30 -7.54
CA VAL A 366 6.02 -11.18 -8.55
C VAL A 366 6.62 -10.55 -9.83
N PRO A 367 6.49 -11.18 -11.01
CA PRO A 367 7.04 -10.64 -12.25
C PRO A 367 6.36 -9.32 -12.63
N TYR A 368 7.13 -8.36 -13.15
CA TYR A 368 6.61 -7.04 -13.53
C TYR A 368 5.51 -7.13 -14.59
N SER A 369 5.62 -8.07 -15.52
CA SER A 369 4.57 -8.35 -16.52
C SER A 369 3.23 -8.71 -15.87
N GLY A 370 3.23 -9.40 -14.73
CA GLY A 370 2.05 -9.70 -13.93
C GLY A 370 1.62 -8.51 -13.08
N ALA A 371 2.53 -7.97 -12.25
CA ALA A 371 2.25 -6.85 -11.35
C ALA A 371 1.68 -5.61 -12.07
N ARG A 372 2.13 -5.35 -13.30
CA ARG A 372 1.64 -4.21 -14.11
C ARG A 372 0.23 -4.41 -14.66
N GLN A 373 -0.31 -5.63 -14.70
CA GLN A 373 -1.67 -5.90 -15.19
C GLN A 373 -2.76 -5.74 -14.11
N LEU A 374 -2.38 -5.53 -12.85
CA LEU A 374 -3.30 -5.43 -11.71
C LEU A 374 -3.90 -4.00 -11.62
N PRO A 375 -5.19 -3.81 -11.96
CA PRO A 375 -5.76 -2.46 -12.13
C PRO A 375 -5.93 -1.71 -10.81
N TYR A 376 -6.24 -2.38 -9.69
CA TYR A 376 -6.37 -1.72 -8.39
C TYR A 376 -5.01 -1.42 -7.76
N LEU A 377 -3.98 -2.24 -7.99
CA LEU A 377 -2.59 -1.90 -7.65
C LEU A 377 -2.10 -0.67 -8.45
N GLU A 378 -2.40 -0.58 -9.75
CA GLU A 378 -2.17 0.65 -10.53
C GLU A 378 -2.91 1.84 -9.89
N ALA A 379 -4.19 1.69 -9.57
CA ALA A 379 -4.96 2.74 -8.92
C ALA A 379 -4.36 3.19 -7.57
N CYS A 380 -3.87 2.26 -6.75
CA CYS A 380 -3.23 2.55 -5.46
C CYS A 380 -1.90 3.30 -5.63
N VAL A 381 -1.02 2.83 -6.52
CA VAL A 381 0.28 3.47 -6.77
C VAL A 381 0.07 4.88 -7.32
N ARG A 382 -0.83 5.06 -8.29
CA ARG A 382 -1.12 6.37 -8.89
C ARG A 382 -1.73 7.36 -7.90
N GLU A 383 -2.63 6.92 -7.03
CA GLU A 383 -3.24 7.80 -6.03
C GLU A 383 -2.25 8.23 -4.93
N ALA A 384 -1.39 7.32 -4.48
CA ALA A 384 -0.34 7.64 -3.51
C ALA A 384 0.68 8.63 -4.08
N LEU A 385 1.10 8.45 -5.35
CA LEU A 385 1.96 9.37 -6.06
C LEU A 385 1.30 10.75 -6.31
N ARG A 386 -0.02 10.78 -6.59
CA ARG A 386 -0.78 12.03 -6.70
C ARG A 386 -0.79 12.80 -5.38
N ILE A 387 -1.12 12.14 -4.28
CA ILE A 387 -1.27 12.83 -2.98
C ILE A 387 0.09 13.19 -2.39
N HIS A 388 1.09 12.32 -2.54
CA HIS A 388 2.42 12.51 -1.98
C HIS A 388 3.50 12.42 -3.08
N PRO A 389 3.54 13.38 -4.01
CA PRO A 389 4.55 13.41 -5.04
C PRO A 389 5.93 13.59 -4.41
N ALA A 390 6.91 12.83 -4.90
CA ALA A 390 8.27 12.89 -4.39
C ALA A 390 8.92 14.27 -4.57
N ALA A 391 8.48 15.05 -5.56
CA ALA A 391 8.80 16.47 -5.72
C ALA A 391 7.57 17.35 -5.41
N ALA A 392 7.66 18.22 -4.39
CA ALA A 392 6.52 18.96 -3.83
C ALA A 392 6.72 20.50 -3.82
N MET A 393 7.46 21.00 -4.81
CA MET A 393 7.76 22.42 -4.98
C MET A 393 7.60 22.88 -6.43
N LEU A 394 7.45 24.19 -6.59
CA LEU A 394 7.37 24.89 -7.87
C LEU A 394 8.43 24.41 -8.86
N LEU A 395 8.01 23.81 -9.98
CA LEU A 395 8.93 23.37 -11.04
C LEU A 395 9.36 24.57 -11.92
N GLU A 396 10.10 25.51 -11.36
CA GLU A 396 10.35 26.84 -11.94
C GLU A 396 10.87 26.89 -13.38
N ARG A 397 10.30 27.81 -14.15
CA ARG A 397 10.74 28.25 -15.47
C ARG A 397 10.70 29.78 -15.57
N TYR A 398 11.56 30.35 -16.40
CA TYR A 398 11.42 31.75 -16.80
C TYR A 398 10.33 31.92 -17.86
N VAL A 399 9.47 32.93 -17.67
CA VAL A 399 8.55 33.42 -18.71
C VAL A 399 9.37 33.94 -19.90
N PRO A 400 9.15 33.44 -21.13
CA PRO A 400 9.89 33.86 -22.31
C PRO A 400 9.70 35.34 -22.68
N ALA A 401 10.51 35.83 -23.62
CA ALA A 401 10.32 37.13 -24.25
C ALA A 401 8.89 37.25 -24.83
N GLY A 402 8.24 38.40 -24.56
CA GLY A 402 6.83 38.62 -24.85
C GLY A 402 5.90 38.48 -23.65
N GLY A 403 6.30 37.77 -22.59
CA GLY A 403 5.46 37.54 -21.40
C GLY A 403 4.44 36.42 -21.60
N ILE A 404 3.48 36.32 -20.67
CA ILE A 404 2.33 35.41 -20.75
C ILE A 404 1.07 36.07 -20.17
N THR A 405 -0.07 35.89 -20.83
CA THR A 405 -1.39 36.19 -20.26
C THR A 405 -1.93 34.93 -19.59
N LEU A 406 -2.31 35.02 -18.32
CA LEU A 406 -2.88 33.92 -17.54
C LEU A 406 -4.40 33.78 -17.81
N PRO A 407 -5.03 32.66 -17.40
CA PRO A 407 -6.46 32.42 -17.62
C PRO A 407 -7.43 33.44 -16.98
N ASP A 408 -6.99 34.19 -15.95
CA ASP A 408 -7.72 35.34 -15.39
C ASP A 408 -7.60 36.63 -16.23
N GLY A 409 -6.94 36.56 -17.39
CA GLY A 409 -6.62 37.70 -18.24
C GLY A 409 -5.44 38.54 -17.76
N SER A 410 -4.78 38.18 -16.65
CA SER A 410 -3.68 38.97 -16.10
C SER A 410 -2.35 38.69 -16.79
N PHE A 411 -1.62 39.75 -17.15
CA PHE A 411 -0.32 39.63 -17.83
C PHE A 411 0.87 39.52 -16.86
N VAL A 412 1.72 38.52 -17.06
CA VAL A 412 3.00 38.31 -16.37
C VAL A 412 4.16 38.62 -17.34
N PRO A 413 5.10 39.51 -16.99
CA PRO A 413 6.18 39.92 -17.88
C PRO A 413 7.27 38.85 -18.04
N ALA A 414 7.99 38.94 -19.16
CA ALA A 414 9.18 38.15 -19.46
C ALA A 414 10.22 38.22 -18.33
N GLY A 415 10.93 37.12 -18.08
CA GLY A 415 11.93 37.03 -17.01
C GLY A 415 11.35 36.87 -15.60
N THR A 416 10.02 36.83 -15.44
CA THR A 416 9.39 36.33 -14.19
C THR A 416 9.67 34.84 -14.05
N ALA A 417 10.00 34.35 -12.85
CA ALA A 417 9.99 32.93 -12.56
C ALA A 417 8.55 32.48 -12.28
N VAL A 418 8.07 31.48 -13.00
CA VAL A 418 6.74 30.88 -12.83
C VAL A 418 6.82 29.37 -12.93
N GLY A 419 5.72 28.70 -12.63
CA GLY A 419 5.57 27.26 -12.83
C GLY A 419 4.31 26.79 -12.13
N LEU A 420 4.26 25.50 -11.87
CA LEU A 420 3.26 24.88 -11.03
C LEU A 420 3.96 23.98 -10.02
N ASN A 421 3.43 23.93 -8.80
CA ASN A 421 3.86 23.01 -7.76
C ASN A 421 3.06 21.69 -7.85
N PRO A 422 3.72 20.52 -7.99
CA PRO A 422 3.02 19.24 -8.10
C PRO A 422 2.11 18.93 -6.91
N TRP A 423 2.47 19.34 -5.69
CA TRP A 423 1.66 19.11 -4.49
C TRP A 423 0.35 19.90 -4.45
N VAL A 424 0.34 21.06 -5.11
CA VAL A 424 -0.84 21.94 -5.26
C VAL A 424 -1.72 21.44 -6.40
N VAL A 425 -1.14 21.27 -7.60
CA VAL A 425 -1.86 20.82 -8.81
C VAL A 425 -2.51 19.47 -8.59
N SER A 426 -1.83 18.53 -7.93
CA SER A 426 -2.38 17.21 -7.65
C SER A 426 -3.62 17.25 -6.75
N ARG A 427 -3.86 18.38 -6.06
CA ARG A 427 -5.03 18.67 -5.22
C ARG A 427 -5.99 19.69 -5.83
N ASN A 428 -5.77 20.12 -7.09
CA ASN A 428 -6.66 21.06 -7.76
C ASN A 428 -8.07 20.46 -7.92
N LYS A 429 -9.06 21.08 -7.28
CA LYS A 429 -10.44 20.59 -7.21
C LYS A 429 -11.16 20.61 -8.56
N SER A 430 -10.82 21.54 -9.45
CA SER A 430 -11.40 21.62 -10.80
C SER A 430 -10.94 20.46 -11.70
N ILE A 431 -9.82 19.80 -11.34
CA ILE A 431 -9.33 18.58 -11.95
C ILE A 431 -9.86 17.35 -11.22
N PHE A 432 -9.48 17.18 -9.95
CA PHE A 432 -9.60 15.91 -9.22
C PHE A 432 -10.87 15.74 -8.39
N GLY A 433 -11.73 16.76 -8.31
CA GLY A 433 -12.96 16.79 -7.51
C GLY A 433 -12.80 17.47 -6.16
N GLU A 434 -13.92 17.71 -5.47
CA GLU A 434 -13.93 18.35 -4.13
C GLU A 434 -13.18 17.55 -3.05
N ASP A 435 -13.07 16.24 -3.25
CA ASP A 435 -12.37 15.29 -2.38
C ASP A 435 -10.89 15.11 -2.77
N SER A 436 -10.28 16.06 -3.47
CA SER A 436 -8.90 15.98 -3.96
C SER A 436 -7.85 15.77 -2.85
N ASP A 437 -8.11 16.22 -1.63
CA ASP A 437 -7.28 15.95 -0.44
C ASP A 437 -7.37 14.49 0.05
N THR A 438 -8.35 13.69 -0.41
CA THR A 438 -8.64 12.32 0.07
C THR A 438 -7.98 11.25 -0.80
N PHE A 439 -7.32 10.28 -0.16
CA PHE A 439 -6.81 9.07 -0.81
C PHE A 439 -7.96 8.12 -1.18
N ARG A 440 -8.27 8.06 -2.47
CA ARG A 440 -9.25 7.11 -3.02
C ARG A 440 -8.69 6.50 -4.31
N PRO A 441 -8.08 5.31 -4.28
CA PRO A 441 -7.60 4.62 -5.48
C PRO A 441 -8.66 4.51 -6.59
N GLU A 442 -9.92 4.25 -6.21
CA GLU A 442 -11.09 4.17 -7.13
C GLU A 442 -11.23 5.38 -8.03
N ARG A 443 -10.65 6.54 -7.66
CA ARG A 443 -10.50 7.72 -8.51
C ARG A 443 -9.98 7.32 -9.91
N TRP A 444 -8.97 6.47 -10.01
CA TRP A 444 -8.32 6.07 -11.26
C TRP A 444 -9.04 4.98 -12.08
N LEU A 445 -10.15 4.44 -11.56
CA LEU A 445 -10.97 3.45 -12.26
C LEU A 445 -12.21 4.10 -12.90
N GLN A 446 -12.92 3.35 -13.74
CA GLN A 446 -14.24 3.71 -14.26
C GLN A 446 -15.27 3.67 -13.11
N GLN A 447 -16.14 4.67 -13.02
CA GLN A 447 -17.13 4.79 -11.95
C GLN A 447 -18.45 4.07 -12.31
N PRO A 448 -19.27 3.67 -11.31
CA PRO A 448 -20.62 3.16 -11.57
C PRO A 448 -21.46 4.19 -12.34
N GLY A 449 -21.97 3.81 -13.52
CA GLY A 449 -22.76 4.69 -14.39
C GLY A 449 -21.93 5.62 -15.29
N GLU A 450 -20.60 5.48 -15.34
CA GLU A 450 -19.72 6.20 -16.26
C GLU A 450 -19.43 5.35 -17.51
N ASP A 451 -19.74 5.87 -18.70
CA ASP A 451 -19.38 5.22 -19.96
C ASP A 451 -17.89 5.38 -20.31
N ASP A 452 -17.44 4.59 -21.30
CA ASP A 452 -16.02 4.49 -21.67
C ASP A 452 -15.45 5.83 -22.19
N GLU A 453 -16.27 6.67 -22.85
CA GLU A 453 -15.84 7.97 -23.38
C GLU A 453 -15.73 8.99 -22.23
N ALA A 454 -16.70 9.03 -21.30
CA ALA A 454 -16.62 9.84 -20.11
C ALA A 454 -15.41 9.48 -19.24
N PHE A 455 -15.15 8.18 -19.05
CA PHE A 455 -13.94 7.68 -18.38
C PHE A 455 -12.67 8.11 -19.14
N HIS A 456 -12.64 7.96 -20.46
CA HIS A 456 -11.48 8.31 -21.28
C HIS A 456 -11.17 9.82 -21.22
N VAL A 457 -12.17 10.68 -21.37
CA VAL A 457 -12.04 12.15 -21.27
C VAL A 457 -11.57 12.56 -19.87
N ARG A 458 -12.11 11.94 -18.81
CA ARG A 458 -11.64 12.19 -17.43
C ARG A 458 -10.19 11.78 -17.23
N MET A 459 -9.81 10.59 -17.71
CA MET A 459 -8.41 10.13 -17.68
C MET A 459 -7.49 11.04 -18.48
N GLN A 460 -7.87 11.48 -19.68
CA GLN A 460 -7.07 12.45 -20.46
C GLN A 460 -6.83 13.75 -19.69
N LYS A 461 -7.89 14.33 -19.09
CA LYS A 461 -7.82 15.57 -18.30
C LYS A 461 -6.84 15.45 -17.13
N TRP A 462 -6.88 14.32 -16.41
CA TRP A 462 -6.02 14.09 -15.26
C TRP A 462 -4.58 13.73 -15.64
N ASN A 463 -4.38 12.91 -16.67
CA ASN A 463 -3.06 12.60 -17.22
C ASN A 463 -2.35 13.85 -17.76
N ALA A 464 -3.11 14.86 -18.21
CA ALA A 464 -2.57 16.17 -18.59
C ALA A 464 -2.19 17.07 -17.40
N ALA A 465 -2.79 16.84 -16.22
CA ALA A 465 -2.51 17.56 -14.98
C ALA A 465 -1.44 16.88 -14.10
N ASP A 466 -1.11 15.62 -14.35
CA ASP A 466 -0.10 14.88 -13.58
C ASP A 466 1.30 15.49 -13.75
N LEU A 467 1.90 15.87 -12.61
CA LEU A 467 3.25 16.40 -12.49
C LEU A 467 4.18 15.52 -11.63
N THR A 468 3.75 14.30 -11.26
CA THR A 468 4.52 13.32 -10.46
C THR A 468 5.95 13.15 -10.97
N PHE A 469 6.10 13.09 -12.30
CA PHE A 469 7.39 12.93 -13.00
C PHE A 469 7.84 14.20 -13.75
N GLY A 470 7.21 15.34 -13.50
CA GLY A 470 7.30 16.52 -14.36
C GLY A 470 6.67 16.28 -15.74
N ASN A 471 6.95 17.16 -16.71
CA ASN A 471 6.34 17.07 -18.05
C ASN A 471 7.29 17.53 -19.18
N GLY A 472 6.93 17.19 -20.42
CA GLY A 472 7.58 17.57 -21.68
C GLY A 472 9.08 17.25 -21.76
N SER A 473 9.84 18.16 -22.36
CA SER A 473 11.28 17.97 -22.65
C SER A 473 12.15 17.67 -21.42
N ARG A 474 11.67 18.03 -20.21
CA ARG A 474 12.35 17.83 -18.93
C ARG A 474 11.67 16.81 -18.01
N ILE A 475 10.78 15.96 -18.54
CA ILE A 475 10.18 14.84 -17.80
C ILE A 475 11.26 13.89 -17.27
N CYS A 476 11.02 13.34 -16.07
CA CYS A 476 11.92 12.44 -15.36
C CYS A 476 12.37 11.27 -16.25
N THR A 477 13.68 11.16 -16.48
CA THR A 477 14.27 10.08 -17.27
C THR A 477 14.05 8.71 -16.61
N GLY A 478 14.14 8.63 -15.28
CA GLY A 478 13.92 7.39 -14.51
C GLY A 478 12.47 6.94 -14.35
N ARG A 479 11.47 7.63 -14.95
CA ARG A 479 10.03 7.33 -14.75
C ARG A 479 9.69 5.85 -14.92
N ASN A 480 10.20 5.21 -15.97
CA ASN A 480 9.86 3.82 -16.25
C ASN A 480 10.48 2.87 -15.21
N PHE A 481 11.69 3.15 -14.73
CA PHE A 481 12.33 2.40 -13.66
C PHE A 481 11.60 2.58 -12.31
N ALA A 482 11.23 3.80 -11.94
CA ALA A 482 10.48 4.06 -10.72
C ALA A 482 9.13 3.33 -10.71
N MET A 483 8.37 3.34 -11.82
CA MET A 483 7.12 2.56 -11.91
C MET A 483 7.37 1.05 -11.89
N PHE A 484 8.49 0.57 -12.46
CA PHE A 484 8.88 -0.84 -12.43
C PHE A 484 9.18 -1.32 -10.99
N GLU A 485 10.01 -0.58 -10.25
CA GLU A 485 10.28 -0.84 -8.83
C GLU A 485 8.99 -0.80 -8.00
N LEU A 486 8.20 0.27 -8.11
CA LEU A 486 6.97 0.44 -7.34
C LEU A 486 6.00 -0.74 -7.52
N TYR A 487 5.75 -1.16 -8.76
CA TYR A 487 4.86 -2.30 -9.01
C TYR A 487 5.44 -3.63 -8.52
N LYS A 488 6.72 -3.93 -8.78
CA LYS A 488 7.32 -5.19 -8.31
C LYS A 488 7.41 -5.30 -6.79
N VAL A 489 7.82 -4.23 -6.10
CA VAL A 489 7.95 -4.21 -4.63
C VAL A 489 6.57 -4.31 -3.98
N CYS A 490 5.60 -3.51 -4.42
CA CYS A 490 4.25 -3.53 -3.84
C CYS A 490 3.57 -4.89 -4.06
N ALA A 491 3.62 -5.43 -5.27
CA ALA A 491 3.06 -6.75 -5.55
C ALA A 491 3.76 -7.85 -4.73
N THR A 492 5.09 -7.91 -4.74
CA THR A 492 5.85 -8.96 -4.05
C THR A 492 5.62 -8.96 -2.53
N LEU A 493 5.70 -7.79 -1.88
CA LEU A 493 5.57 -7.72 -0.43
C LEU A 493 4.13 -7.97 0.04
N LEU A 494 3.12 -7.51 -0.70
CA LEU A 494 1.71 -7.81 -0.38
C LEU A 494 1.35 -9.27 -0.69
N HIS A 495 1.96 -9.88 -1.71
CA HIS A 495 1.80 -11.30 -2.03
C HIS A 495 2.37 -12.19 -0.91
N ARG A 496 3.58 -11.90 -0.44
CA ARG A 496 4.30 -12.72 0.54
C ARG A 496 3.96 -12.41 2.01
N PHE A 497 3.52 -11.20 2.33
CA PHE A 497 3.30 -10.75 3.71
C PHE A 497 1.91 -10.15 3.94
N GLU A 498 1.39 -10.39 5.14
CA GLU A 498 0.40 -9.50 5.75
C GLU A 498 1.15 -8.44 6.56
N ILE A 499 0.76 -7.17 6.35
CA ILE A 499 1.48 -5.98 6.82
C ILE A 499 0.46 -5.07 7.50
N GLU A 500 0.77 -4.61 8.71
CA GLU A 500 -0.12 -3.76 9.51
C GLU A 500 0.71 -2.66 10.18
N LEU A 501 0.16 -1.44 10.33
CA LEU A 501 0.85 -0.41 11.11
C LEU A 501 0.88 -0.82 12.58
N ALA A 502 2.03 -0.62 13.24
CA ALA A 502 2.19 -0.99 14.66
C ALA A 502 1.24 -0.19 15.57
N ASP A 503 0.94 1.04 15.18
CA ASP A 503 -0.15 1.90 15.68
C ASP A 503 -0.79 2.59 14.46
N PRO A 504 -2.05 2.27 14.09
CA PRO A 504 -2.74 2.89 12.96
C PRO A 504 -3.24 4.31 13.26
N THR A 505 -3.27 4.74 14.53
CA THR A 505 -3.68 6.10 14.94
C THR A 505 -2.54 7.10 14.82
N LYS A 506 -1.29 6.65 14.93
CA LYS A 506 -0.10 7.46 14.71
C LYS A 506 0.00 7.94 13.26
N GLU A 507 0.44 9.18 13.09
CA GLU A 507 0.85 9.72 11.79
C GLU A 507 2.36 9.57 11.57
N TRP A 508 2.76 9.30 10.33
CA TRP A 508 4.17 9.38 9.91
C TRP A 508 4.74 10.79 10.04
N LYS A 509 6.06 10.91 10.23
CA LYS A 509 6.75 12.21 10.24
C LYS A 509 7.15 12.60 8.82
N VAL A 510 6.38 13.47 8.18
CA VAL A 510 6.78 14.10 6.91
C VAL A 510 7.67 15.31 7.19
N TRP A 511 8.82 15.37 6.54
CA TRP A 511 9.65 16.56 6.41
C TRP A 511 9.79 16.89 4.92
N GLY A 512 9.07 17.93 4.48
CA GLY A 512 8.91 18.24 3.06
C GLY A 512 9.27 19.67 2.70
N SER A 513 10.16 19.81 1.72
CA SER A 513 10.08 20.97 0.83
C SER A 513 10.20 20.53 -0.62
N TRP A 514 11.40 20.46 -1.20
CA TRP A 514 11.49 19.95 -2.57
C TRP A 514 11.20 18.46 -2.58
N PHE A 515 11.88 17.71 -1.71
CA PHE A 515 11.58 16.30 -1.47
C PHE A 515 10.80 16.14 -0.16
N THR A 516 9.86 15.19 -0.15
CA THR A 516 8.86 14.95 0.92
C THR A 516 9.18 13.68 1.71
N ILE A 517 10.35 13.68 2.34
CA ILE A 517 10.92 12.56 3.09
C ILE A 517 10.02 12.22 4.29
N GLN A 518 9.72 10.93 4.48
CA GLN A 518 8.88 10.43 5.57
C GLN A 518 9.66 9.45 6.46
N LYS A 519 9.40 9.51 7.78
CA LYS A 519 9.97 8.60 8.80
C LYS A 519 8.87 8.14 9.78
N ASP A 520 9.20 7.23 10.71
CA ASP A 520 8.27 6.64 11.68
C ASP A 520 7.18 5.75 11.06
N VAL A 521 7.42 5.11 9.91
CA VAL A 521 6.46 4.15 9.32
C VAL A 521 6.67 2.78 9.98
N ILE A 522 6.27 2.68 11.25
CA ILE A 522 6.45 1.47 12.06
C ILE A 522 5.35 0.46 11.74
N ALA A 523 5.74 -0.76 11.38
CA ALA A 523 4.84 -1.84 11.02
C ALA A 523 5.06 -3.09 11.88
N LYS A 524 4.07 -3.98 11.85
CA LYS A 524 4.18 -5.40 12.17
C LYS A 524 3.97 -6.17 10.86
N MET A 525 4.78 -7.21 10.65
CA MET A 525 4.68 -8.08 9.48
C MET A 525 4.60 -9.53 9.94
N LYS A 526 3.83 -10.33 9.20
CA LYS A 526 3.83 -11.80 9.28
C LYS A 526 3.87 -12.36 7.87
N VAL A 527 4.49 -13.53 7.69
CA VAL A 527 4.36 -14.27 6.44
C VAL A 527 2.87 -14.48 6.18
N ARG A 528 2.41 -14.19 4.97
CA ARG A 528 1.03 -14.45 4.56
C ARG A 528 0.88 -15.96 4.41
N VAL A 529 0.65 -16.63 5.53
CA VAL A 529 0.18 -18.02 5.58
C VAL A 529 -0.97 -18.15 4.59
N LEU A 530 -1.01 -19.25 3.86
CA LEU A 530 -2.18 -19.57 3.07
C LEU A 530 -3.38 -19.72 4.02
N ARG A 531 -4.24 -18.70 4.09
CA ARG A 531 -5.65 -18.99 3.84
C ARG A 531 -5.65 -19.73 2.50
N HIS A 532 -6.09 -20.99 2.47
CA HIS A 532 -6.39 -21.66 1.20
C HIS A 532 -7.58 -20.90 0.61
N ASN A 533 -7.25 -19.94 -0.25
CA ASN A 533 -8.17 -18.91 -0.75
C ASN A 533 -8.08 -18.77 -2.28
N ASP A 534 -6.99 -19.27 -2.87
CA ASP A 534 -6.78 -19.37 -4.32
C ASP A 534 -7.12 -20.79 -4.83
N GLU A 535 -7.49 -21.71 -3.91
CA GLU A 535 -8.04 -23.03 -4.19
C GLU A 535 -8.80 -23.55 -2.93
N VAL A 536 -9.94 -24.23 -3.15
CA VAL A 536 -10.78 -25.00 -2.19
C VAL A 536 -11.64 -24.23 -1.18
N ARG A 537 -12.94 -24.58 -1.16
CA ARG A 537 -13.80 -24.76 0.04
C ARG A 537 -14.67 -26.03 -0.14
N LEU A 538 -15.82 -26.09 0.56
CA LEU A 538 -16.73 -27.24 0.78
C LEU A 538 -17.21 -28.00 -0.48
N GLY A 539 -17.49 -29.31 -0.36
CA GLY A 539 -18.26 -30.10 -1.36
C GLY A 539 -18.82 -31.39 -0.77
N CYS A 540 -20.13 -31.65 -0.87
CA CYS A 540 -20.86 -32.30 0.23
C CYS A 540 -22.02 -33.33 -0.06
N ASN A 541 -21.73 -34.64 -0.07
CA ASN A 541 -22.56 -35.83 -0.42
C ASN A 541 -23.89 -36.30 0.33
N CYS A 542 -24.58 -35.62 1.27
CA CYS A 542 -25.54 -36.30 2.21
C CYS A 542 -26.96 -36.74 1.71
N LEU A 543 -27.74 -37.60 2.44
CA LEU A 543 -28.63 -38.66 1.86
C LEU A 543 -30.11 -38.89 2.37
N VAL A 544 -31.14 -38.13 1.94
CA VAL A 544 -32.43 -38.01 2.69
C VAL A 544 -33.70 -37.46 1.94
N ARG A 545 -34.85 -38.20 1.78
CA ARG A 545 -36.20 -37.76 1.24
C ARG A 545 -37.34 -38.86 1.38
N SER A 546 -38.61 -38.72 1.86
CA SER A 546 -39.45 -37.66 2.51
C SER A 546 -40.93 -38.07 2.98
N GLY A 547 -41.39 -37.85 4.26
CA GLY A 547 -42.81 -37.62 4.72
C GLY A 547 -43.52 -38.66 5.67
N ASP A 548 -44.57 -38.41 6.50
CA ASP A 548 -45.39 -37.21 6.91
C ASP A 548 -46.23 -37.49 8.22
N GLY A 549 -46.59 -36.48 9.06
CA GLY A 549 -47.73 -36.62 10.02
C GLY A 549 -47.81 -35.82 11.37
N ASN A 550 -48.37 -34.59 11.32
CA ASN A 550 -49.22 -33.93 12.36
C ASN A 550 -48.65 -33.09 13.56
N THR A 551 -48.72 -31.75 13.39
CA THR A 551 -48.99 -30.64 14.37
C THR A 551 -48.10 -30.33 15.59
N ASN A 552 -47.58 -29.08 15.55
CA ASN A 552 -47.37 -28.12 16.64
C ASN A 552 -46.23 -28.33 17.68
N THR A 553 -45.47 -27.23 17.86
CA THR A 553 -44.27 -27.07 18.72
C THR A 553 -43.03 -27.83 18.26
N HIS A 554 -41.85 -27.33 18.65
CA HIS A 554 -40.54 -27.80 18.16
C HIS A 554 -40.33 -29.30 18.35
N PRO A 555 -39.65 -30.00 17.41
CA PRO A 555 -39.20 -31.37 17.64
C PRO A 555 -38.15 -31.40 18.75
N ARG A 556 -38.60 -31.67 19.99
CA ARG A 556 -37.86 -32.06 21.20
C ARG A 556 -36.54 -31.30 21.46
N GLN A 557 -36.56 -30.37 22.41
CA GLN A 557 -35.40 -29.54 22.79
C GLN A 557 -34.08 -30.33 22.92
N THR A 558 -33.19 -30.16 21.95
CA THR A 558 -31.76 -30.46 22.10
C THR A 558 -31.18 -29.47 23.11
N THR A 559 -30.88 -29.94 24.31
CA THR A 559 -30.32 -29.17 25.43
C THR A 559 -28.82 -29.38 25.62
N GLY A 560 -28.25 -30.42 24.98
CA GLY A 560 -26.82 -30.72 25.02
C GLY A 560 -26.31 -30.94 26.44
N GLY A 561 -25.31 -30.14 26.82
CA GLY A 561 -24.69 -30.14 28.15
C GLY A 561 -25.34 -29.21 29.18
N SER A 562 -26.53 -28.65 28.91
CA SER A 562 -27.19 -27.70 29.81
C SER A 562 -27.42 -28.27 31.22
N GLY A 563 -27.19 -27.45 32.25
CA GLY A 563 -27.16 -27.87 33.66
C GLY A 563 -25.91 -28.68 34.06
N GLY A 564 -24.99 -28.92 33.14
CA GLY A 564 -23.76 -29.68 33.33
C GLY A 564 -22.55 -28.88 33.81
N THR A 565 -21.43 -29.58 34.02
CA THR A 565 -20.14 -28.94 34.31
C THR A 565 -19.55 -28.27 33.07
N VAL A 566 -19.00 -27.07 33.22
CA VAL A 566 -18.27 -26.36 32.15
C VAL A 566 -16.78 -26.64 32.29
N THR A 567 -16.13 -27.07 31.21
CA THR A 567 -14.69 -27.42 31.17
C THR A 567 -14.04 -26.85 29.91
N THR A 568 -13.02 -26.00 30.07
CA THR A 568 -12.20 -25.51 28.94
C THR A 568 -11.07 -26.49 28.62
N VAL A 569 -10.81 -26.73 27.33
CA VAL A 569 -9.81 -27.68 26.83
C VAL A 569 -9.04 -27.09 25.63
N SER A 570 -7.72 -27.27 25.60
CA SER A 570 -6.84 -26.80 24.52
C SER A 570 -5.90 -27.89 23.99
N THR A 571 -6.12 -29.15 24.40
CA THR A 571 -5.35 -30.31 23.96
C THR A 571 -6.24 -31.52 23.71
N LEU A 572 -5.83 -32.41 22.81
CA LEU A 572 -6.59 -33.61 22.44
C LEU A 572 -6.87 -34.53 23.64
N ALA A 573 -5.92 -34.64 24.57
CA ALA A 573 -6.07 -35.44 25.78
C ALA A 573 -7.15 -34.88 26.73
N GLN A 574 -7.16 -33.56 26.95
CA GLN A 574 -8.19 -32.89 27.76
C GLN A 574 -9.57 -33.02 27.10
N PHE A 575 -9.67 -32.77 25.79
CA PHE A 575 -10.92 -32.89 25.03
C PHE A 575 -11.48 -34.31 25.11
N THR A 576 -10.66 -35.32 24.79
CA THR A 576 -11.06 -36.74 24.82
C THR A 576 -11.55 -37.18 26.21
N ALA A 577 -10.92 -36.70 27.28
CA ALA A 577 -11.35 -36.97 28.65
C ALA A 577 -12.70 -36.29 28.98
N ALA A 578 -12.90 -35.04 28.56
CA ALA A 578 -14.11 -34.27 28.84
C ALA A 578 -15.35 -34.79 28.08
N VAL A 579 -15.18 -35.27 26.84
CA VAL A 579 -16.31 -35.67 25.98
C VAL A 579 -16.66 -37.17 26.00
N SER A 580 -15.84 -38.01 26.62
CA SER A 580 -15.84 -39.49 26.49
C SER A 580 -17.21 -40.17 26.32
N GLU A 581 -17.33 -41.07 25.34
CA GLU A 581 -18.54 -41.87 25.05
C GLU A 581 -19.15 -42.61 26.26
N LYS A 582 -18.33 -42.88 27.29
CA LYS A 582 -18.73 -43.61 28.50
C LYS A 582 -19.39 -42.71 29.56
N ASN A 583 -19.36 -41.38 29.38
CA ASN A 583 -19.92 -40.41 30.32
C ASN A 583 -21.18 -39.75 29.75
N THR A 584 -22.35 -40.15 30.25
CA THR A 584 -23.66 -39.60 29.84
C THR A 584 -24.11 -38.40 30.68
N ALA A 585 -23.33 -37.94 31.67
CA ALA A 585 -23.66 -36.75 32.45
C ALA A 585 -23.59 -35.48 31.58
N PRO A 586 -24.51 -34.51 31.78
CA PRO A 586 -24.44 -33.22 31.09
C PRO A 586 -23.09 -32.52 31.30
N ALA A 587 -22.46 -32.05 30.22
CA ALA A 587 -21.25 -31.22 30.30
C ALA A 587 -21.11 -30.28 29.09
N ILE A 588 -20.59 -29.08 29.35
CA ILE A 588 -20.24 -28.08 28.33
C ILE A 588 -18.72 -28.07 28.20
N VAL A 589 -18.21 -28.38 27.01
CA VAL A 589 -16.77 -28.46 26.72
C VAL A 589 -16.40 -27.28 25.81
N VAL A 590 -15.65 -26.34 26.37
CA VAL A 590 -15.22 -25.12 25.66
C VAL A 590 -13.86 -25.40 25.03
N VAL A 591 -13.75 -25.30 23.71
CA VAL A 591 -12.48 -25.51 22.99
C VAL A 591 -11.75 -24.18 22.86
N ASP A 592 -10.48 -24.16 23.26
CA ASP A 592 -9.59 -23.00 23.24
C ASP A 592 -8.40 -23.28 22.31
N GLY A 593 -8.30 -22.52 21.21
CA GLY A 593 -7.34 -22.74 20.13
C GLY A 593 -7.62 -23.97 19.24
N VAL A 594 -6.66 -24.30 18.37
CA VAL A 594 -6.76 -25.43 17.42
C VAL A 594 -6.12 -26.69 18.02
N ILE A 595 -6.95 -27.69 18.30
CA ILE A 595 -6.51 -29.01 18.76
C ILE A 595 -6.05 -29.83 17.55
N ASN A 596 -4.74 -30.01 17.45
CA ASN A 596 -4.10 -30.81 16.39
C ASN A 596 -3.96 -32.28 16.84
N GLY A 597 -4.06 -33.22 15.91
CA GLY A 597 -3.84 -34.65 16.18
C GLY A 597 -4.18 -35.54 14.98
N ASN A 598 -4.28 -36.84 15.25
CA ASN A 598 -4.62 -37.89 14.29
C ASN A 598 -5.43 -38.98 15.01
N ALA A 599 -6.71 -38.70 15.28
CA ALA A 599 -7.59 -39.62 16.01
C ALA A 599 -9.08 -39.40 15.75
N LYS A 600 -9.88 -40.47 15.80
CA LYS A 600 -11.36 -40.42 15.83
C LYS A 600 -11.88 -40.40 17.28
N VAL A 601 -12.28 -39.23 17.77
CA VAL A 601 -12.75 -39.04 19.16
C VAL A 601 -14.24 -39.35 19.28
N ARG A 602 -14.57 -40.37 20.08
CA ARG A 602 -15.97 -40.71 20.39
C ARG A 602 -16.52 -39.90 21.56
N ILE A 603 -17.64 -39.24 21.30
CA ILE A 603 -18.29 -38.29 22.21
C ILE A 603 -19.56 -38.93 22.78
N GLY A 604 -19.84 -38.73 24.07
CA GLY A 604 -21.00 -39.29 24.78
C GLY A 604 -22.20 -38.35 24.80
N SER A 605 -23.40 -38.90 25.05
CA SER A 605 -24.66 -38.16 25.13
C SER A 605 -24.66 -37.01 26.14
N ASN A 606 -25.58 -36.04 25.97
CA ASN A 606 -25.71 -34.84 26.81
C ASN A 606 -24.43 -34.00 26.84
N LYS A 607 -24.00 -33.49 25.67
CA LYS A 607 -22.82 -32.61 25.56
C LYS A 607 -23.11 -31.38 24.72
N THR A 608 -22.51 -30.27 25.12
CA THR A 608 -22.34 -29.09 24.28
C THR A 608 -20.84 -28.89 24.08
N ILE A 609 -20.36 -29.04 22.85
CA ILE A 609 -18.98 -28.67 22.48
C ILE A 609 -19.06 -27.30 21.81
N ILE A 610 -18.30 -26.32 22.30
CA ILE A 610 -18.34 -24.95 21.78
C ILE A 610 -16.94 -24.34 21.67
N GLY A 611 -16.61 -23.78 20.50
CA GLY A 611 -15.34 -23.09 20.30
C GLY A 611 -15.35 -21.63 20.77
N LEU A 612 -14.20 -21.18 21.26
CA LEU A 612 -13.82 -19.77 21.28
C LEU A 612 -13.46 -19.28 19.85
N PRO A 613 -13.32 -17.96 19.59
CA PRO A 613 -12.96 -17.47 18.27
C PRO A 613 -11.66 -18.09 17.73
N GLY A 614 -11.71 -18.65 16.52
CA GLY A 614 -10.59 -19.40 15.91
C GLY A 614 -10.27 -20.76 16.53
N ALA A 615 -11.12 -21.31 17.40
CA ALA A 615 -10.94 -22.65 17.98
C ALA A 615 -11.44 -23.76 17.05
N GLY A 616 -10.83 -24.95 17.15
CA GLY A 616 -11.19 -26.05 16.26
C GLY A 616 -10.28 -27.27 16.34
N PHE A 617 -10.33 -28.08 15.28
CA PHE A 617 -9.65 -29.36 15.14
C PHE A 617 -8.88 -29.44 13.82
N SER A 618 -7.71 -30.09 13.87
CA SER A 618 -6.87 -30.37 12.71
C SER A 618 -6.41 -31.83 12.79
N GLY A 619 -6.83 -32.65 11.81
CA GLY A 619 -6.57 -34.11 11.77
C GLY A 619 -7.37 -34.96 12.79
N VAL A 620 -8.29 -34.35 13.55
CA VAL A 620 -9.08 -35.03 14.58
C VAL A 620 -10.55 -35.11 14.17
N GLY A 621 -11.05 -36.33 13.96
CA GLY A 621 -12.45 -36.58 13.60
C GLY A 621 -13.35 -36.73 14.81
N LEU A 622 -14.53 -36.11 14.79
CA LEU A 622 -15.53 -36.19 15.87
C LEU A 622 -16.53 -37.31 15.58
N HIS A 623 -16.96 -38.08 16.58
CA HIS A 623 -17.85 -39.24 16.33
C HIS A 623 -18.98 -39.36 17.37
N PHE A 624 -20.20 -39.10 16.92
CA PHE A 624 -21.46 -39.28 17.64
C PHE A 624 -22.07 -40.66 17.31
N ARG A 625 -21.64 -41.71 18.03
CA ARG A 625 -22.09 -43.09 17.78
C ARG A 625 -23.08 -43.59 18.83
N ARG A 626 -24.33 -43.86 18.43
CA ARG A 626 -25.42 -44.36 19.31
C ARG A 626 -25.70 -43.45 20.51
N GLN A 627 -25.69 -42.14 20.28
CA GLN A 627 -25.86 -41.11 21.30
C GLN A 627 -27.13 -40.28 21.11
N SER A 628 -27.45 -39.44 22.08
CA SER A 628 -28.49 -38.43 21.92
C SER A 628 -28.20 -37.13 22.68
N ASN A 629 -28.94 -36.08 22.32
CA ASN A 629 -28.89 -34.77 22.95
C ASN A 629 -27.49 -34.14 22.88
N LEU A 630 -27.09 -33.73 21.68
CA LEU A 630 -25.74 -33.24 21.36
C LEU A 630 -25.77 -31.90 20.65
N ILE A 631 -24.87 -31.00 21.05
CA ILE A 631 -24.68 -29.68 20.46
C ILE A 631 -23.20 -29.50 20.09
N LEU A 632 -22.91 -29.06 18.86
CA LEU A 632 -21.57 -28.66 18.41
C LEU A 632 -21.67 -27.25 17.79
N ARG A 633 -20.89 -26.28 18.30
CA ARG A 633 -20.98 -24.88 17.85
C ARG A 633 -19.63 -24.17 17.77
N ASN A 634 -19.50 -23.20 16.86
CA ASN A 634 -18.30 -22.35 16.71
C ASN A 634 -16.98 -23.15 16.53
N ILE A 635 -17.03 -24.30 15.86
CA ILE A 635 -15.87 -25.19 15.67
C ILE A 635 -15.48 -25.24 14.20
N VAL A 636 -14.19 -25.02 13.94
CA VAL A 636 -13.53 -25.34 12.67
C VAL A 636 -13.04 -26.78 12.73
N SER A 637 -13.24 -27.57 11.69
CA SER A 637 -12.73 -28.93 11.56
C SER A 637 -11.98 -29.08 10.22
N SER A 638 -10.72 -29.45 10.28
CA SER A 638 -9.81 -29.39 9.13
C SER A 638 -8.97 -30.65 8.95
N PHE A 639 -8.69 -31.01 7.70
CA PHE A 639 -7.68 -31.99 7.30
C PHE A 639 -7.76 -33.39 7.97
N VAL A 640 -8.98 -33.88 8.26
CA VAL A 640 -9.16 -35.19 8.89
C VAL A 640 -8.97 -36.30 7.85
N GLU A 641 -7.79 -36.93 7.87
CA GLU A 641 -7.44 -38.06 7.00
C GLU A 641 -8.40 -39.24 7.22
N ALA A 642 -8.74 -39.99 6.16
CA ALA A 642 -9.80 -41.01 6.19
C ALA A 642 -9.66 -42.10 7.29
N ASP A 643 -8.43 -42.45 7.69
CA ASP A 643 -8.17 -43.38 8.82
C ASP A 643 -8.69 -42.84 10.17
N ASN A 644 -8.79 -41.51 10.32
CA ASN A 644 -9.39 -40.81 11.46
C ASN A 644 -10.89 -40.54 11.25
N GLY A 645 -11.43 -40.92 10.09
CA GLY A 645 -12.80 -40.72 9.67
C GLY A 645 -13.13 -39.29 9.29
N ASP A 646 -14.41 -38.95 9.40
CA ASP A 646 -14.95 -37.64 9.04
C ASP A 646 -14.64 -36.59 10.11
N GLY A 647 -14.71 -35.31 9.74
CA GLY A 647 -14.73 -34.20 10.70
C GLY A 647 -15.86 -34.34 11.73
N LEU A 648 -17.03 -34.85 11.34
CA LEU A 648 -18.07 -35.30 12.29
C LEU A 648 -18.92 -36.48 11.76
N THR A 649 -18.74 -37.70 12.30
CA THR A 649 -19.63 -38.84 12.00
C THR A 649 -20.84 -38.88 12.94
N ILE A 650 -22.06 -39.00 12.41
CA ILE A 650 -23.30 -39.14 13.18
C ILE A 650 -24.00 -40.46 12.85
N GLU A 651 -23.58 -41.54 13.52
CA GLU A 651 -24.09 -42.91 13.33
C GLU A 651 -25.07 -43.31 14.45
N LYS A 652 -26.30 -43.73 14.09
CA LYS A 652 -27.31 -44.28 15.03
C LYS A 652 -27.68 -43.33 16.18
N SER A 653 -27.58 -42.01 15.95
CA SER A 653 -27.71 -40.97 16.99
C SER A 653 -28.90 -40.04 16.77
N SER A 654 -29.42 -39.39 17.82
CA SER A 654 -30.63 -38.56 17.69
C SER A 654 -30.70 -37.29 18.53
N ASN A 655 -31.44 -36.29 18.05
CA ASN A 655 -31.55 -34.95 18.67
C ASN A 655 -30.16 -34.29 18.73
N VAL A 656 -29.66 -33.91 17.56
CA VAL A 656 -28.32 -33.35 17.36
C VAL A 656 -28.41 -32.00 16.64
N TRP A 657 -27.70 -31.00 17.14
CA TRP A 657 -27.64 -29.66 16.56
C TRP A 657 -26.19 -29.25 16.29
N VAL A 658 -25.89 -28.93 15.03
CA VAL A 658 -24.61 -28.36 14.60
C VAL A 658 -24.87 -26.99 14.00
N ASP A 659 -24.15 -25.97 14.48
CA ASP A 659 -24.45 -24.56 14.19
C ASP A 659 -23.18 -23.68 14.27
N HIS A 660 -23.01 -22.79 13.30
CA HIS A 660 -21.79 -21.95 13.17
C HIS A 660 -20.48 -22.78 13.17
N CYS A 661 -20.49 -23.93 12.52
CA CYS A 661 -19.30 -24.76 12.28
C CYS A 661 -18.82 -24.67 10.84
N GLU A 662 -17.53 -24.90 10.63
CA GLU A 662 -16.89 -25.00 9.31
C GLU A 662 -16.14 -26.33 9.22
N PHE A 663 -16.31 -27.08 8.13
CA PHE A 663 -15.61 -28.34 7.87
C PHE A 663 -14.91 -28.24 6.50
N TYR A 664 -13.60 -28.51 6.43
CA TYR A 664 -12.87 -28.48 5.15
C TYR A 664 -11.66 -29.42 5.08
N SER A 665 -11.19 -29.68 3.85
CA SER A 665 -9.97 -30.43 3.55
C SER A 665 -9.21 -29.75 2.40
N THR A 666 -8.53 -30.48 1.51
CA THR A 666 -7.90 -29.90 0.30
C THR A 666 -8.08 -30.81 -0.91
N LEU A 667 -8.38 -30.20 -2.07
CA LEU A 667 -8.50 -30.86 -3.37
C LEU A 667 -7.13 -31.25 -3.98
N ALA A 668 -6.01 -30.87 -3.35
CA ALA A 668 -4.65 -31.27 -3.74
C ALA A 668 -4.29 -32.75 -3.39
N ARG A 669 -5.31 -33.56 -3.10
CA ARG A 669 -5.24 -34.99 -2.78
C ARG A 669 -6.40 -35.73 -3.45
N ASP A 670 -6.27 -37.05 -3.58
CA ASP A 670 -7.38 -37.87 -4.05
C ASP A 670 -8.56 -37.82 -3.07
N LYS A 671 -9.77 -38.00 -3.59
CA LYS A 671 -11.03 -38.01 -2.82
C LYS A 671 -11.12 -39.11 -1.75
N ASP A 672 -10.23 -40.11 -1.76
CA ASP A 672 -10.16 -41.16 -0.74
C ASP A 672 -9.06 -40.88 0.32
N PHE A 673 -8.37 -39.73 0.25
CA PHE A 673 -7.40 -39.28 1.27
C PHE A 673 -8.10 -38.61 2.45
N TYR A 674 -9.15 -37.83 2.17
CA TYR A 674 -10.09 -37.25 3.13
C TYR A 674 -11.49 -37.71 2.69
N ASP A 675 -12.22 -38.46 3.51
CA ASP A 675 -13.48 -39.12 3.13
C ASP A 675 -14.69 -38.17 3.24
N GLY A 676 -15.50 -38.26 4.29
CA GLY A 676 -16.52 -37.27 4.62
C GLY A 676 -15.95 -36.09 5.40
N LEU A 677 -16.59 -34.93 5.28
CA LEU A 677 -16.36 -33.80 6.19
C LEU A 677 -17.27 -33.92 7.45
N VAL A 678 -18.49 -34.43 7.28
CA VAL A 678 -19.47 -34.90 8.28
C VAL A 678 -20.35 -35.96 7.60
N ASP A 679 -20.63 -37.06 8.30
CA ASP A 679 -21.55 -38.13 7.88
C ASP A 679 -22.83 -38.11 8.74
N ILE A 680 -23.98 -38.47 8.16
CA ILE A 680 -25.22 -38.74 8.88
C ILE A 680 -25.82 -40.03 8.36
N SER A 681 -25.70 -41.11 9.15
CA SER A 681 -25.94 -42.44 8.62
C SER A 681 -26.58 -43.42 9.61
N HIS A 682 -26.96 -44.56 9.06
CA HIS A 682 -27.42 -45.73 9.80
C HIS A 682 -28.62 -45.52 10.76
N GLY A 683 -29.62 -44.72 10.40
CA GLY A 683 -30.82 -44.50 11.23
C GLY A 683 -30.72 -43.37 12.26
N SER A 684 -29.87 -42.37 12.02
CA SER A 684 -29.85 -41.12 12.80
C SER A 684 -31.08 -40.23 12.53
N GLU A 685 -31.66 -39.65 13.58
CA GLU A 685 -32.93 -38.89 13.52
C GLU A 685 -32.87 -37.55 14.27
N TRP A 686 -33.65 -36.56 13.81
CA TRP A 686 -33.72 -35.23 14.44
C TRP A 686 -32.35 -34.55 14.49
N VAL A 687 -31.67 -34.57 13.34
CA VAL A 687 -30.36 -33.94 13.14
C VAL A 687 -30.56 -32.63 12.37
N THR A 688 -30.11 -31.51 12.92
CA THR A 688 -30.00 -30.23 12.18
C THR A 688 -28.54 -29.94 11.95
N ILE A 689 -28.13 -29.94 10.68
CA ILE A 689 -26.77 -29.64 10.24
C ILE A 689 -26.81 -28.39 9.37
N SER A 690 -26.02 -27.38 9.72
CA SER A 690 -25.53 -26.44 8.71
C SER A 690 -24.31 -27.06 8.01
N HIS A 691 -24.40 -27.34 6.70
CA HIS A 691 -23.41 -28.04 5.85
C HIS A 691 -23.08 -29.49 6.18
N ASP A 692 -23.24 -30.46 5.22
CA ASP A 692 -22.22 -31.48 4.83
C ASP A 692 -22.67 -32.78 4.03
N SER A 693 -21.98 -33.95 4.17
CA SER A 693 -21.55 -34.90 3.12
C SER A 693 -21.70 -36.44 3.35
N ASN A 694 -20.61 -37.22 3.35
CA ASN A 694 -20.51 -38.58 2.79
C ASN A 694 -20.89 -39.71 3.77
N GLY A 695 -21.57 -40.81 3.37
CA GLY A 695 -22.12 -41.09 2.03
C GLY A 695 -22.55 -42.54 1.68
N SER A 696 -22.17 -43.57 2.46
CA SER A 696 -22.51 -44.97 2.12
C SER A 696 -22.18 -46.00 3.22
N GLU A 697 -23.02 -46.99 3.54
CA GLU A 697 -24.47 -47.18 3.39
C GLU A 697 -24.95 -48.08 4.55
N ASP A 698 -26.15 -47.85 5.08
CA ASP A 698 -26.89 -48.80 5.94
C ASP A 698 -28.41 -48.55 5.77
N THR A 699 -29.22 -49.44 6.34
CA THR A 699 -30.63 -49.63 6.05
C THR A 699 -31.54 -49.05 7.15
N GLY A 700 -32.21 -47.94 6.85
CA GLY A 700 -33.17 -47.31 7.76
C GLY A 700 -33.68 -45.95 7.25
N HIS A 701 -34.66 -45.38 7.95
CA HIS A 701 -35.15 -44.03 7.71
C HIS A 701 -34.35 -43.01 8.55
N LEU A 702 -34.21 -41.78 8.06
CA LEU A 702 -33.47 -40.68 8.71
C LEU A 702 -34.33 -39.41 8.71
N HIS A 703 -34.07 -38.49 9.63
CA HIS A 703 -34.72 -37.17 9.67
C HIS A 703 -33.67 -36.05 9.84
N VAL A 704 -33.41 -35.29 8.78
CA VAL A 704 -32.34 -34.27 8.71
C VAL A 704 -32.89 -32.91 8.24
N THR A 705 -32.26 -31.81 8.64
CA THR A 705 -32.54 -30.46 8.10
C THR A 705 -31.24 -29.70 7.83
N TYR A 706 -31.17 -29.08 6.64
CA TYR A 706 -30.11 -28.15 6.22
C TYR A 706 -30.71 -26.75 6.02
N ALA A 707 -30.08 -25.74 6.64
CA ALA A 707 -30.61 -24.38 6.70
C ALA A 707 -29.49 -23.33 6.76
N ASN A 708 -29.58 -22.29 5.92
CA ASN A 708 -28.65 -21.14 5.87
C ASN A 708 -27.20 -21.58 5.53
N ASN A 709 -26.97 -22.12 4.34
CA ASN A 709 -25.76 -22.88 3.99
C ASN A 709 -25.04 -22.32 2.76
N TYR A 710 -23.74 -22.06 2.89
CA TYR A 710 -22.85 -21.54 1.85
C TYR A 710 -21.88 -22.62 1.36
N TRP A 711 -22.25 -23.31 0.29
CA TRP A 711 -21.44 -24.30 -0.41
C TRP A 711 -20.54 -23.59 -1.43
N LYS A 712 -19.27 -23.96 -1.51
CA LYS A 712 -18.30 -23.27 -2.38
C LYS A 712 -17.18 -24.20 -2.83
N ASP A 713 -16.86 -24.19 -4.13
CA ASP A 713 -15.79 -24.97 -4.78
C ASP A 713 -15.99 -26.50 -4.66
N CYS A 714 -17.24 -26.95 -4.81
CA CYS A 714 -17.64 -28.35 -4.60
C CYS A 714 -17.04 -29.31 -5.64
N GLY A 715 -15.84 -29.84 -5.33
CA GLY A 715 -15.15 -30.88 -6.13
C GLY A 715 -15.70 -32.30 -5.94
N SER A 716 -16.49 -32.51 -4.88
CA SER A 716 -17.34 -33.69 -4.66
C SER A 716 -18.81 -33.32 -4.98
N ARG A 717 -19.76 -34.24 -4.79
CA ARG A 717 -21.20 -33.94 -5.04
C ARG A 717 -21.75 -33.02 -3.93
N GLY A 718 -22.57 -32.01 -4.23
CA GLY A 718 -23.51 -31.42 -3.25
C GLY A 718 -24.53 -32.43 -2.67
N PRO A 719 -25.41 -32.04 -1.72
CA PRO A 719 -26.18 -32.96 -0.86
C PRO A 719 -26.99 -33.99 -1.67
N LEU A 720 -26.45 -35.21 -1.73
CA LEU A 720 -26.81 -36.26 -2.67
C LEU A 720 -28.07 -37.04 -2.19
N ILE A 721 -29.24 -36.51 -2.55
CA ILE A 721 -30.59 -36.99 -2.17
C ILE A 721 -30.87 -38.54 -2.16
N ARG A 722 -30.87 -39.33 -1.04
CA ARG A 722 -31.38 -40.75 -0.97
C ARG A 722 -32.27 -41.08 0.27
N PHE A 723 -31.99 -42.20 0.99
CA PHE A 723 -32.96 -43.10 1.65
C PHE A 723 -33.76 -42.61 2.88
N GLY A 724 -33.42 -41.46 3.48
CA GLY A 724 -34.11 -40.94 4.67
C GLY A 724 -35.21 -39.91 4.39
N THR A 725 -35.22 -38.76 5.09
CA THR A 725 -36.06 -37.55 4.84
C THR A 725 -35.27 -36.27 5.16
N ALA A 726 -35.25 -35.28 4.25
CA ALA A 726 -34.66 -33.96 4.52
C ALA A 726 -35.46 -32.78 3.97
N HIS A 727 -35.17 -31.63 4.58
CA HIS A 727 -35.56 -30.29 4.17
C HIS A 727 -34.28 -29.47 3.98
N ILE A 728 -34.09 -28.86 2.79
CA ILE A 728 -32.91 -28.05 2.43
C ILE A 728 -33.39 -26.69 1.92
N TYR A 729 -33.13 -25.63 2.67
CA TYR A 729 -33.57 -24.27 2.36
C TYR A 729 -32.52 -23.21 2.73
N ASN A 730 -32.62 -22.02 2.12
CA ASN A 730 -31.67 -20.93 2.28
C ASN A 730 -30.22 -21.40 1.98
N SER A 731 -29.98 -22.08 0.87
CA SER A 731 -28.64 -22.48 0.43
C SER A 731 -28.12 -21.66 -0.75
N TYR A 732 -26.83 -21.35 -0.74
CA TYR A 732 -26.10 -20.67 -1.82
C TYR A 732 -24.88 -21.50 -2.20
N TYR A 733 -24.77 -21.85 -3.49
CA TYR A 733 -23.71 -22.69 -4.05
C TYR A 733 -22.84 -21.89 -5.01
N GLU A 734 -21.54 -21.85 -4.77
CA GLU A 734 -20.52 -21.16 -5.58
C GLU A 734 -19.55 -22.20 -6.19
N ASN A 735 -19.23 -22.12 -7.48
CA ASN A 735 -18.26 -23.01 -8.14
C ASN A 735 -18.51 -24.54 -7.94
N GLU A 736 -19.76 -25.00 -8.10
CA GLU A 736 -20.15 -26.41 -8.02
C GLU A 736 -19.70 -27.22 -9.24
N TYR A 737 -19.09 -28.40 -9.05
CA TYR A 737 -18.63 -29.29 -10.13
C TYR A 737 -19.18 -30.74 -10.05
N SER A 738 -20.27 -30.98 -9.29
CA SER A 738 -20.89 -32.30 -9.16
C SER A 738 -21.28 -32.96 -10.50
N LYS A 739 -21.14 -34.28 -10.54
CA LYS A 739 -21.39 -35.12 -11.74
C LYS A 739 -22.56 -36.10 -11.58
N GLN A 740 -23.25 -36.13 -10.44
CA GLN A 740 -24.31 -37.11 -10.14
C GLN A 740 -25.44 -36.52 -9.28
N VAL A 741 -26.64 -37.08 -9.41
CA VAL A 741 -27.92 -36.51 -8.95
C VAL A 741 -28.55 -37.37 -7.85
N GLY A 742 -29.26 -36.75 -6.91
CA GLY A 742 -30.15 -37.41 -5.93
C GLY A 742 -31.57 -36.83 -5.94
N TYR A 743 -32.45 -37.32 -5.07
CA TYR A 743 -33.86 -36.90 -4.94
C TYR A 743 -34.06 -35.84 -3.85
N ALA A 744 -34.36 -34.60 -4.24
CA ALA A 744 -34.46 -33.46 -3.32
C ALA A 744 -35.87 -32.84 -3.23
N VAL A 745 -36.09 -32.07 -2.17
CA VAL A 745 -37.09 -31.01 -2.11
C VAL A 745 -36.36 -29.73 -1.74
N GLU A 746 -36.36 -28.78 -2.68
CA GLU A 746 -35.59 -27.55 -2.61
C GLU A 746 -36.54 -26.35 -2.61
N ILE A 747 -36.28 -25.41 -1.72
CA ILE A 747 -37.03 -24.15 -1.61
C ILE A 747 -36.00 -23.06 -1.28
N ASP A 748 -35.94 -22.00 -2.10
CA ASP A 748 -35.02 -20.87 -1.91
C ASP A 748 -33.54 -21.27 -1.84
N ASN A 749 -33.04 -21.86 -2.92
CA ASN A 749 -31.65 -22.23 -3.12
C ASN A 749 -31.11 -21.60 -4.43
N ASP A 750 -29.85 -21.16 -4.45
CA ASP A 750 -29.16 -20.65 -5.65
C ASP A 750 -27.98 -21.56 -6.01
N PHE A 751 -27.98 -22.07 -7.24
CA PHE A 751 -27.02 -23.04 -7.76
C PHE A 751 -25.90 -22.42 -8.63
N GLY A 752 -25.74 -21.10 -8.62
CA GLY A 752 -24.63 -20.43 -9.31
C GLY A 752 -24.66 -20.59 -10.84
N GLY A 753 -25.83 -20.92 -11.40
CA GLY A 753 -26.04 -21.22 -12.83
C GLY A 753 -26.04 -22.71 -13.20
N ALA A 754 -25.79 -23.63 -12.27
CA ALA A 754 -25.97 -25.05 -12.50
C ALA A 754 -27.46 -25.46 -12.56
N SER A 755 -27.80 -26.48 -13.35
CA SER A 755 -29.16 -26.97 -13.50
C SER A 755 -29.46 -28.12 -12.53
N ASN A 756 -30.43 -27.93 -11.64
CA ASN A 756 -30.95 -29.05 -10.87
C ASN A 756 -31.65 -30.06 -11.81
N THR A 757 -31.34 -31.34 -11.60
CA THR A 757 -31.91 -32.49 -12.32
C THR A 757 -32.55 -33.52 -11.37
N ALA A 758 -32.63 -33.21 -10.07
CA ALA A 758 -33.26 -34.03 -9.05
C ALA A 758 -34.75 -34.26 -9.36
N PRO A 759 -35.25 -35.51 -9.35
CA PRO A 759 -36.67 -35.75 -9.45
C PRO A 759 -37.37 -35.22 -8.19
N THR A 760 -38.34 -34.33 -8.39
CA THR A 760 -39.05 -33.61 -7.33
C THR A 760 -39.59 -34.56 -6.25
N GLY A 761 -39.17 -34.35 -5.01
CA GLY A 761 -39.69 -35.10 -3.86
C GLY A 761 -41.16 -34.77 -3.54
N THR A 762 -41.73 -35.48 -2.57
CA THR A 762 -43.17 -35.38 -2.23
C THR A 762 -43.51 -34.39 -1.12
N MET A 763 -42.51 -33.75 -0.50
CA MET A 763 -42.76 -32.61 0.39
C MET A 763 -43.01 -31.33 -0.41
N THR A 764 -43.92 -30.52 0.11
CA THR A 764 -44.28 -29.18 -0.40
C THR A 764 -43.82 -28.11 0.58
N ALA A 765 -43.92 -26.83 0.22
CA ALA A 765 -43.70 -25.72 1.16
C ALA A 765 -44.61 -25.79 2.41
N SER A 766 -45.73 -26.52 2.33
CA SER A 766 -46.69 -26.80 3.41
C SER A 766 -46.50 -28.14 4.13
N SER A 767 -45.50 -28.95 3.79
CA SER A 767 -45.27 -30.29 4.39
C SER A 767 -44.40 -30.32 5.66
N PRO A 768 -43.39 -29.44 5.89
CA PRO A 768 -42.61 -29.46 7.13
C PRO A 768 -43.50 -29.27 8.37
N PRO A 769 -43.33 -30.08 9.44
CA PRO A 769 -44.16 -29.99 10.65
C PRO A 769 -43.80 -28.81 11.57
N TYR A 770 -43.01 -27.85 11.07
CA TYR A 770 -42.49 -26.69 11.80
C TYR A 770 -42.49 -25.44 10.93
N SER A 771 -42.60 -24.26 11.55
CA SER A 771 -42.45 -22.96 10.89
C SER A 771 -40.99 -22.66 10.58
N TYR A 772 -40.72 -22.20 9.35
CA TYR A 772 -39.41 -21.72 8.90
C TYR A 772 -39.59 -20.39 8.15
N SER A 773 -38.49 -19.76 7.73
CA SER A 773 -38.54 -18.50 6.97
C SER A 773 -37.48 -18.51 5.87
N LEU A 774 -37.92 -18.12 4.68
CA LEU A 774 -37.07 -17.97 3.51
C LEU A 774 -36.29 -16.66 3.62
N LEU A 775 -34.99 -16.73 3.35
CA LEU A 775 -34.06 -15.60 3.51
C LEU A 775 -33.80 -14.87 2.19
N GLY A 776 -34.11 -15.50 1.06
CA GLY A 776 -33.49 -15.25 -0.23
C GLY A 776 -32.11 -15.91 -0.26
N SER A 777 -31.93 -16.93 -1.10
CA SER A 777 -30.66 -17.62 -1.31
C SER A 777 -29.48 -16.66 -1.58
N SER A 778 -29.72 -15.60 -2.37
CA SER A 778 -28.74 -14.54 -2.65
C SER A 778 -28.34 -13.70 -1.42
N ASN A 779 -29.13 -13.71 -0.34
CA ASN A 779 -28.79 -13.06 0.93
C ASN A 779 -27.98 -13.97 1.87
N VAL A 780 -27.87 -15.28 1.60
CA VAL A 780 -27.12 -16.24 2.42
C VAL A 780 -25.62 -15.87 2.44
N ALA A 781 -25.06 -15.55 1.27
CA ALA A 781 -23.67 -15.09 1.11
C ALA A 781 -23.36 -13.74 1.81
N ALA A 782 -24.40 -12.98 2.20
CA ALA A 782 -24.28 -11.72 2.93
C ALA A 782 -24.56 -11.87 4.44
N THR A 783 -25.11 -13.01 4.87
CA THR A 783 -25.53 -13.27 6.26
C THR A 783 -24.69 -14.33 6.97
N VAL A 784 -24.09 -15.27 6.23
CA VAL A 784 -22.98 -16.09 6.74
C VAL A 784 -21.76 -15.17 6.94
N PRO A 785 -21.19 -15.04 8.16
CA PRO A 785 -20.10 -14.11 8.41
C PRO A 785 -18.82 -14.42 7.61
N LYS A 786 -18.09 -13.38 7.19
CA LYS A 786 -16.76 -13.51 6.54
C LYS A 786 -15.63 -13.84 7.54
N GLU A 787 -15.97 -14.10 8.79
CA GLU A 787 -15.05 -14.38 9.90
C GLU A 787 -15.51 -15.66 10.62
N VAL A 788 -14.56 -16.57 10.87
CA VAL A 788 -14.83 -17.95 11.28
C VAL A 788 -14.87 -18.05 12.81
N GLY A 789 -16.08 -17.96 13.36
CA GLY A 789 -16.33 -17.94 14.80
C GLY A 789 -15.97 -16.57 15.43
N ALA A 790 -16.87 -15.88 16.11
CA ALA A 790 -18.27 -16.18 16.41
C ALA A 790 -19.00 -14.88 16.79
N ILE A 791 -20.30 -14.96 17.11
CA ILE A 791 -20.92 -13.99 18.03
C ILE A 791 -21.44 -14.76 19.24
N LEU A 792 -20.93 -14.40 20.43
CA LEU A 792 -21.34 -14.97 21.71
C LEU A 792 -21.97 -13.89 22.59
N SER A 793 -23.21 -14.14 22.99
CA SER A 793 -23.89 -13.55 24.15
C SER A 793 -24.58 -14.68 24.91
N PHE A 794 -24.41 -14.69 26.23
CA PHE A 794 -24.89 -15.75 27.13
C PHE A 794 -26.37 -15.59 27.49
#